data_AF-I3EK56-F1
#
_entry.id   AF-I3EK56-F1
#
_cell.length_a   1.000
_cell.length_b   1.000
_cell.length_c   1.000
_cell.angle_alpha   90.00
_cell.angle_beta   90.00
_cell.angle_gamma   90.00
#
_symmetry.space_group_name_H-M   'P 1'
#
loop_
_entity.id
_entity.type
_entity.pdbx_description
1 polymer ?
#
loop_
_entity_poly.entity_id
_entity_poly.type
_entity_poly.pdbx_seq_one_letter_code
_entity_poly.pdbx_strand_id
1 'polypeptide(L)'
;MFSIVLPPPNVTGSLHLGHAMMASIEDTLVRWKRMQGYKTLYLPGTDHAGIATQVVVEKSLEKQGMYRKDMTREAFLEKVWEWKNQYGSRISEQFKSLGTSLDFTREKFTMDADVSLAVTEAFVRFYEEGLIYRGNRLSNWCAKIQTSLSDLEVDYKMVEPYGKIFTDGKEYVAGRIFTIKYSVEVDGKMETIHVQTTRPETIFGDVALCANPNDSRYAKFKGSSPINPLTQKKMQFVFDEAADMSFGTGVLKITPAHDHVDFEVGEKHNLEMISILDINNRMTVGPFKGLLRFDAREETVKLLRELGVLVKEEGHSSNLPICSRTGEVIEPRLTPQWWMNCQKLAKKALEASQSGELKIVPEEMNKTWEGWLLNIKDWCLSRQLWWGHRIPAYAKDGKWYIARSKEEAEKQAGGPVEQEEDVLDTWFSSGLWPFSTLGWPNETEDLKTFYPTSLLETGKDIIFFWVARMVMMGIALTGKCPFKMVLFHSIVRDAKGEKMSKSKGNVIDPVDVISGTTLENLLSKLKTGNLSQNEVEKATDSITQEYPAGIEACGSDALRYALLSSASLGRDVNLSIDKVLSCRRFCNKIWNGMKFALSQKPGEGNEKVKKGSFEDITDRWIESRFNKAIASVNGSLESSNFMKAAVDVHQFMVYEFCDFYLELFKGRKDISGINTLRTVSLNFIKLIHPLFPFLTEEIYQAMKSTWEIEGYTWMDSITVEDYPAASADIDEGSEDLQRIESIIEFIKDARSKIATQTTIIKVVIKLSKITEDLAMHQETMKKLIGVEIECTSTGVFNESAAGIEYSLV
;
A
#
# COMPACT_ATOMS: atom_id res chain seq x y z
N MET A 1 13.66 -18.29 -12.85
CA MET A 1 12.58 -17.33 -13.19
C MET A 1 12.27 -16.49 -11.96
N PHE A 2 12.06 -15.18 -12.12
CA PHE A 2 11.54 -14.29 -11.08
C PHE A 2 10.54 -13.33 -11.71
N SER A 3 9.28 -13.35 -11.30
CA SER A 3 8.24 -12.49 -11.85
C SER A 3 7.47 -11.76 -10.76
N ILE A 4 7.17 -10.49 -11.00
CA ILE A 4 6.36 -9.63 -10.15
C ILE A 4 5.47 -8.76 -11.04
N VAL A 5 4.24 -8.51 -10.58
CA VAL A 5 3.31 -7.59 -11.20
C VAL A 5 3.24 -6.33 -10.34
N LEU A 6 3.48 -5.18 -10.96
CA LEU A 6 3.34 -3.89 -10.29
C LEU A 6 1.89 -3.73 -9.82
N PRO A 7 1.63 -3.36 -8.54
CA PRO A 7 0.33 -2.87 -8.11
C PRO A 7 -0.11 -1.70 -8.99
N PRO A 8 -1.14 -1.87 -9.83
CA PRO A 8 -1.42 -0.91 -10.89
C PRO A 8 -1.93 0.39 -10.26
N PRO A 9 -1.23 1.53 -10.42
CA PRO A 9 -1.70 2.77 -9.83
C PRO A 9 -2.99 3.24 -10.49
N ASN A 10 -3.90 3.80 -9.68
CA ASN A 10 -5.16 4.34 -10.15
C ASN A 10 -4.93 5.56 -11.05
N VAL A 11 -5.62 5.64 -12.19
CA VAL A 11 -5.59 6.78 -13.15
C VAL A 11 -6.31 8.04 -12.64
N THR A 12 -6.08 8.40 -11.38
CA THR A 12 -6.75 9.47 -10.62
C THR A 12 -5.86 10.69 -10.38
N GLY A 13 -4.73 10.80 -11.08
CA GLY A 13 -3.74 11.87 -10.89
C GLY A 13 -2.31 11.36 -10.94
N SER A 14 -1.42 12.02 -10.21
CA SER A 14 0.00 11.66 -10.12
C SER A 14 0.28 10.60 -9.05
N LEU A 15 1.47 9.99 -9.15
CA LEU A 15 2.09 9.22 -8.06
C LEU A 15 2.46 10.12 -6.87
N HIS A 16 2.71 9.48 -5.73
CA HIS A 16 3.20 10.09 -4.49
C HIS A 16 4.29 9.22 -3.86
N LEU A 17 4.94 9.67 -2.79
CA LEU A 17 6.08 8.96 -2.17
C LEU A 17 5.77 7.52 -1.72
N GLY A 18 4.53 7.19 -1.35
CA GLY A 18 4.12 5.79 -1.16
C GLY A 18 4.31 4.88 -2.40
N HIS A 19 4.01 5.38 -3.61
CA HIS A 19 4.28 4.63 -4.85
C HIS A 19 5.78 4.55 -5.15
N ALA A 20 6.55 5.58 -4.76
CA ALA A 20 8.00 5.55 -4.89
C ALA A 20 8.63 4.50 -3.95
N MET A 21 8.07 4.29 -2.74
CA MET A 21 8.50 3.22 -1.82
C MET A 21 8.34 1.85 -2.47
N MET A 22 7.11 1.54 -2.90
CA MET A 22 6.76 0.31 -3.63
C MET A 22 7.73 0.08 -4.80
N ALA A 23 7.84 1.05 -5.71
CA ALA A 23 8.71 0.94 -6.87
C ALA A 23 10.19 0.75 -6.52
N SER A 24 10.68 1.37 -5.44
CA SER A 24 12.06 1.22 -4.98
C SER A 24 12.32 -0.20 -4.46
N ILE A 25 11.37 -0.77 -3.72
CA ILE A 25 11.46 -2.13 -3.18
C ILE A 25 11.44 -3.15 -4.32
N GLU A 26 10.42 -3.08 -5.18
CA GLU A 26 10.22 -4.04 -6.27
C GLU A 26 11.39 -4.00 -7.25
N ASP A 27 11.84 -2.81 -7.66
CA ASP A 27 12.95 -2.68 -8.61
C ASP A 27 14.29 -3.13 -8.01
N THR A 28 14.51 -2.94 -6.70
CA THR A 28 15.68 -3.48 -6.00
C THR A 28 15.70 -5.00 -6.12
N LEU A 29 14.59 -5.68 -5.82
CA LEU A 29 14.50 -7.13 -5.90
C LEU A 29 14.66 -7.64 -7.33
N VAL A 30 14.03 -6.97 -8.31
CA VAL A 30 14.11 -7.35 -9.72
C VAL A 30 15.54 -7.21 -10.25
N ARG A 31 16.22 -6.09 -9.99
CA ARG A 31 17.62 -5.90 -10.41
C ARG A 31 18.54 -6.92 -9.76
N TRP A 32 18.37 -7.15 -8.45
CA TRP A 32 19.15 -8.14 -7.72
C TRP A 32 18.97 -9.56 -8.30
N LYS A 33 17.74 -10.02 -8.51
CA LYS A 33 17.48 -11.33 -9.12
C LYS A 33 17.97 -11.41 -10.57
N ARG A 34 17.87 -10.32 -11.35
CA ARG A 34 18.40 -10.25 -12.73
C ARG A 34 19.91 -10.45 -12.76
N MET A 35 20.63 -9.75 -11.89
CA MET A 35 22.08 -9.86 -11.75
C MET A 35 22.52 -11.22 -11.16
N GLN A 36 21.62 -11.98 -10.55
CA GLN A 36 21.84 -13.39 -10.16
C GLN A 36 21.56 -14.39 -11.31
N GLY A 37 21.33 -13.90 -12.54
CA GLY A 37 21.07 -14.73 -13.72
C GLY A 37 19.62 -15.23 -13.85
N TYR A 38 18.68 -14.74 -13.03
CA TYR A 38 17.27 -15.09 -13.19
C TYR A 38 16.70 -14.37 -14.42
N LYS A 39 15.94 -15.08 -15.25
CA LYS A 39 15.02 -14.44 -16.20
C LYS A 39 13.90 -13.73 -15.42
N THR A 40 13.92 -12.40 -15.46
CA THR A 40 13.02 -11.53 -14.68
C THR A 40 11.86 -10.97 -15.50
N LEU A 41 10.68 -10.85 -14.91
CA LEU A 41 9.57 -10.02 -15.41
C LEU A 41 9.12 -9.06 -14.30
N TYR A 42 9.09 -7.76 -14.61
CA TYR A 42 8.52 -6.73 -13.76
C TYR A 42 7.49 -5.97 -14.58
N LEU A 43 6.23 -6.37 -14.43
CA LEU A 43 5.16 -6.01 -15.35
C LEU A 43 4.47 -4.71 -14.92
N PRO A 44 4.55 -3.62 -15.70
CA PRO A 44 3.84 -2.38 -15.39
C PRO A 44 2.37 -2.45 -15.79
N GLY A 45 1.58 -1.60 -15.15
CA GLY A 45 0.27 -1.22 -15.66
C GLY A 45 -0.45 -0.23 -14.77
N THR A 46 -1.66 0.15 -15.19
CA THR A 46 -2.49 1.14 -14.51
C THR A 46 -3.93 0.63 -14.36
N ASP A 47 -4.60 1.11 -13.31
CA ASP A 47 -5.96 0.72 -13.00
C ASP A 47 -6.95 1.83 -13.36
N HIS A 48 -8.03 1.48 -14.06
CA HIS A 48 -9.16 2.33 -14.38
C HIS A 48 -9.83 2.91 -13.13
N ALA A 49 -9.74 2.21 -11.99
CA ALA A 49 -10.18 2.66 -10.67
C ALA A 49 -11.65 3.09 -10.56
N GLY A 50 -12.50 2.68 -11.51
CA GLY A 50 -13.97 2.83 -11.52
C GLY A 50 -14.46 4.12 -10.87
N ILE A 51 -15.05 3.99 -9.69
CA ILE A 51 -15.62 5.07 -8.88
C ILE A 51 -14.63 6.21 -8.62
N ALA A 52 -13.36 5.90 -8.35
CA ALA A 52 -12.37 6.91 -8.00
C ALA A 52 -12.05 7.81 -9.20
N THR A 53 -11.90 7.22 -10.39
CA THR A 53 -11.67 7.98 -11.62
C THR A 53 -12.92 8.77 -12.01
N GLN A 54 -14.10 8.15 -11.95
CA GLN A 54 -15.35 8.82 -12.27
C GLN A 54 -15.57 10.06 -11.39
N VAL A 55 -15.42 9.94 -10.06
CA VAL A 55 -15.57 11.08 -9.13
C VAL A 55 -14.53 12.18 -9.41
N VAL A 56 -13.30 11.81 -9.76
CA VAL A 56 -12.23 12.77 -10.06
C VAL A 56 -12.50 13.53 -11.35
N VAL A 57 -13.01 12.86 -12.38
CA VAL A 57 -13.40 13.47 -13.66
C VAL A 57 -14.65 14.36 -13.47
N GLU A 58 -15.67 13.88 -12.76
CA GLU A 58 -16.86 14.67 -12.45
C GLU A 58 -16.49 15.98 -11.75
N LYS A 59 -15.67 15.94 -10.69
CA LYS A 59 -15.19 17.16 -10.00
C LYS A 59 -14.41 18.10 -10.92
N SER A 60 -13.64 17.56 -11.86
CA SER A 60 -12.88 18.36 -12.83
C SER A 60 -13.80 19.07 -13.82
N LEU A 61 -14.87 18.39 -14.28
CA LEU A 61 -15.89 18.94 -15.17
C LEU A 61 -16.76 20.00 -14.45
N GLU A 62 -17.09 19.77 -13.18
CA GLU A 62 -17.87 20.72 -12.37
C GLU A 62 -17.18 22.08 -12.24
N LYS A 63 -15.84 22.10 -12.12
CA LYS A 63 -15.05 23.34 -12.11
C LYS A 63 -15.14 24.12 -13.43
N GLN A 64 -15.52 23.45 -14.51
CA GLN A 64 -15.74 24.03 -15.84
C GLN A 64 -17.23 24.31 -16.10
N GLY A 65 -18.10 24.13 -15.10
CA GLY A 65 -19.55 24.32 -15.23
C GLY A 65 -20.27 23.19 -15.98
N MET A 66 -19.64 22.04 -16.16
CA MET A 66 -20.22 20.85 -16.80
C MET A 66 -20.58 19.79 -15.76
N TYR A 67 -21.73 19.15 -15.89
CA TYR A 67 -22.18 18.12 -14.96
C TYR A 67 -22.56 16.84 -15.69
N ARG A 68 -22.20 15.67 -15.12
CA ARG A 68 -22.49 14.35 -15.73
C ARG A 68 -23.96 14.15 -16.07
N LYS A 69 -24.87 14.63 -15.20
CA LYS A 69 -26.33 14.52 -15.39
C LYS A 69 -26.85 15.21 -16.65
N ASP A 70 -26.09 16.17 -17.19
CA ASP A 70 -26.44 16.94 -18.39
C ASP A 70 -25.78 16.35 -19.65
N MET A 71 -25.15 15.17 -19.55
CA MET A 71 -24.41 14.49 -20.62
C MET A 71 -25.00 13.11 -20.91
N THR A 72 -24.80 12.62 -22.14
CA THR A 72 -24.98 11.20 -22.48
C THR A 72 -23.83 10.36 -21.89
N ARG A 73 -24.05 9.06 -21.69
CA ARG A 73 -23.00 8.14 -21.20
C ARG A 73 -21.76 8.18 -22.10
N GLU A 74 -21.95 8.19 -23.41
CA GLU A 74 -20.89 8.17 -24.43
C GLU A 74 -19.99 9.41 -24.31
N ALA A 75 -20.59 10.60 -24.34
CA ALA A 75 -19.88 11.87 -24.16
C ALA A 75 -19.11 11.95 -22.83
N PHE A 76 -19.66 11.39 -21.73
CA PHE A 76 -18.93 11.34 -20.47
C PHE A 76 -17.75 10.36 -20.53
N LEU A 77 -17.94 9.18 -21.11
CA LEU A 77 -16.88 8.17 -21.27
C LEU A 77 -15.71 8.70 -22.11
N GLU A 78 -15.97 9.50 -23.15
CA GLU A 78 -14.91 10.18 -23.91
C GLU A 78 -14.04 11.06 -23.01
N LYS A 79 -14.65 11.84 -22.10
CA LYS A 79 -13.91 12.65 -21.12
C LYS A 79 -13.11 11.82 -20.14
N VAL A 80 -13.60 10.65 -19.73
CA VAL A 80 -12.85 9.74 -18.87
C VAL A 80 -11.66 9.13 -19.61
N TRP A 81 -11.79 8.80 -20.89
CA TRP A 81 -10.67 8.30 -21.70
C TRP A 81 -9.62 9.39 -21.98
N GLU A 82 -10.03 10.63 -22.26
CA GLU A 82 -9.12 11.78 -22.35
C GLU A 82 -8.28 11.92 -21.06
N TRP A 83 -8.95 11.85 -19.90
CA TRP A 83 -8.30 11.87 -18.59
C TRP A 83 -7.32 10.70 -18.42
N LYS A 84 -7.73 9.47 -18.72
CA LYS A 84 -6.88 8.27 -18.64
C LYS A 84 -5.61 8.44 -19.47
N ASN A 85 -5.72 8.95 -20.70
CA ASN A 85 -4.58 9.09 -21.60
C ASN A 85 -3.57 10.12 -21.09
N GLN A 86 -4.06 11.24 -20.53
CA GLN A 86 -3.20 12.27 -19.94
C GLN A 86 -2.47 11.75 -18.69
N TYR A 87 -3.20 11.17 -17.73
CA TYR A 87 -2.63 10.77 -16.44
C TYR A 87 -1.90 9.44 -16.47
N GLY A 88 -2.33 8.49 -17.32
CA GLY A 88 -1.63 7.23 -17.54
C GLY A 88 -0.20 7.48 -18.03
N SER A 89 -0.05 8.31 -19.06
CA SER A 89 1.27 8.68 -19.60
C SER A 89 2.18 9.32 -18.52
N ARG A 90 1.60 10.18 -17.68
CA ARG A 90 2.34 10.81 -16.57
C ARG A 90 2.84 9.79 -15.55
N ILE A 91 2.01 8.81 -15.17
CA ILE A 91 2.40 7.75 -14.22
C ILE A 91 3.63 6.99 -14.74
N SER A 92 3.62 6.61 -16.02
CA SER A 92 4.73 5.88 -16.64
C SER A 92 6.01 6.72 -16.67
N GLU A 93 5.92 8.02 -16.97
CA GLU A 93 7.07 8.93 -16.89
C GLU A 93 7.59 9.14 -15.45
N GLN A 94 6.72 9.16 -14.45
CA GLN A 94 7.14 9.22 -13.03
C GLN A 94 7.91 7.96 -12.62
N PHE A 95 7.49 6.76 -13.07
CA PHE A 95 8.24 5.53 -12.82
C PHE A 95 9.59 5.51 -13.54
N LYS A 96 9.66 5.96 -14.80
CA LYS A 96 10.94 6.13 -15.51
C LYS A 96 11.87 7.10 -14.77
N SER A 97 11.34 8.21 -14.27
CA SER A 97 12.08 9.19 -13.46
C SER A 97 12.64 8.58 -12.17
N LEU A 98 11.93 7.62 -11.56
CA LEU A 98 12.40 6.85 -10.40
C LEU A 98 13.47 5.79 -10.77
N GLY A 99 13.78 5.58 -12.05
CA GLY A 99 14.77 4.60 -12.50
C GLY A 99 14.30 3.16 -12.40
N THR A 100 12.99 2.90 -12.49
CA THR A 100 12.48 1.53 -12.48
C THR A 100 12.85 0.81 -13.77
N SER A 101 13.14 -0.49 -13.66
CA SER A 101 13.39 -1.40 -14.77
C SER A 101 12.15 -2.19 -15.17
N LEU A 102 11.00 -1.50 -15.17
CA LEU A 102 9.71 -2.03 -15.62
C LEU A 102 9.76 -2.39 -17.11
N ASP A 103 9.11 -3.48 -17.48
CA ASP A 103 8.94 -3.86 -18.88
C ASP A 103 7.78 -3.08 -19.52
N PHE A 104 8.03 -1.82 -19.88
CA PHE A 104 7.04 -0.97 -20.55
C PHE A 104 6.57 -1.51 -21.90
N THR A 105 7.25 -2.48 -22.51
CA THR A 105 6.77 -3.13 -23.75
C THR A 105 5.52 -3.98 -23.52
N ARG A 106 5.26 -4.35 -22.26
CA ARG A 106 4.12 -5.15 -21.82
C ARG A 106 3.16 -4.38 -20.91
N GLU A 107 3.22 -3.05 -20.93
CA GLU A 107 2.34 -2.21 -20.11
C GLU A 107 0.87 -2.53 -20.38
N LYS A 108 0.11 -2.74 -19.29
CA LYS A 108 -1.32 -3.06 -19.34
C LYS A 108 -2.17 -1.99 -18.68
N PHE A 109 -3.40 -1.86 -19.15
CA PHE A 109 -4.47 -1.13 -18.49
C PHE A 109 -5.61 -2.10 -18.16
N THR A 110 -6.27 -1.94 -17.01
CA THR A 110 -7.31 -2.90 -16.58
C THR A 110 -8.48 -3.01 -17.56
N MET A 111 -8.72 -2.01 -18.42
CA MET A 111 -9.73 -2.07 -19.47
C MET A 111 -9.17 -2.23 -20.90
N ASP A 112 -7.92 -2.69 -21.06
CA ASP A 112 -7.45 -3.14 -22.37
C ASP A 112 -8.30 -4.32 -22.87
N ALA A 113 -8.33 -4.53 -24.19
CA ALA A 113 -9.24 -5.50 -24.81
C ALA A 113 -9.00 -6.94 -24.31
N ASP A 114 -7.74 -7.34 -24.15
CA ASP A 114 -7.36 -8.67 -23.65
C ASP A 114 -7.62 -8.83 -22.15
N VAL A 115 -7.41 -7.79 -21.33
CA VAL A 115 -7.76 -7.81 -19.91
C VAL A 115 -9.29 -7.81 -19.72
N SER A 116 -10.03 -7.08 -20.56
CA SER A 116 -11.50 -7.06 -20.54
C SER A 116 -12.11 -8.40 -20.95
N LEU A 117 -11.44 -9.13 -21.86
CA LEU A 117 -11.78 -10.51 -22.20
C LEU A 117 -11.64 -11.42 -20.97
N ALA A 118 -10.57 -11.28 -20.19
CA ALA A 118 -10.38 -11.99 -18.92
C ALA A 118 -11.52 -11.71 -17.93
N VAL A 119 -11.89 -10.44 -17.76
CA VAL A 119 -12.99 -10.05 -16.87
C VAL A 119 -14.30 -10.72 -17.28
N THR A 120 -14.59 -10.70 -18.58
CA THR A 120 -15.79 -11.32 -19.14
C THR A 120 -15.80 -12.83 -18.91
N GLU A 121 -14.68 -13.51 -19.21
CA GLU A 121 -14.56 -14.95 -19.02
C GLU A 121 -14.68 -15.35 -17.54
N ALA A 122 -14.06 -14.60 -16.64
CA ALA A 122 -14.15 -14.85 -15.20
C ALA A 122 -15.59 -14.75 -14.71
N PHE A 123 -16.31 -13.70 -15.11
CA PHE A 123 -17.71 -13.52 -14.73
C PHE A 123 -18.58 -14.68 -15.22
N VAL A 124 -18.46 -15.06 -16.49
CA VAL A 124 -19.25 -16.15 -17.08
C VAL A 124 -18.95 -17.48 -16.39
N ARG A 125 -17.68 -17.83 -16.14
CA ARG A 125 -17.32 -19.07 -15.42
C ARG A 125 -17.86 -19.09 -14.00
N PHE A 126 -17.69 -18.02 -13.24
CA PHE A 126 -18.20 -17.97 -11.88
C PHE A 126 -19.73 -18.02 -11.82
N TYR A 127 -20.43 -17.50 -12.84
CA TYR A 127 -21.87 -17.68 -12.97
C TYR A 127 -22.24 -19.13 -13.28
N GLU A 128 -21.57 -19.78 -14.24
CA GLU A 128 -21.76 -21.19 -14.59
C GLU A 128 -21.50 -22.14 -13.39
N GLU A 129 -20.55 -21.79 -12.51
CA GLU A 129 -20.25 -22.51 -11.26
C GLU A 129 -21.25 -22.22 -10.11
N GLY A 130 -22.21 -21.31 -10.32
CA GLY A 130 -23.18 -20.89 -9.30
C GLY A 130 -22.58 -20.04 -8.18
N LEU A 131 -21.39 -19.47 -8.39
CA LEU A 131 -20.74 -18.54 -7.45
C LEU A 131 -21.26 -17.11 -7.63
N ILE A 132 -21.51 -16.69 -8.88
CA ILE A 132 -22.17 -15.41 -9.17
C ILE A 132 -23.67 -15.63 -9.34
N TYR A 133 -24.46 -14.77 -8.70
CA TYR A 133 -25.91 -14.79 -8.79
C TYR A 133 -26.49 -13.38 -8.73
N ARG A 134 -27.73 -13.22 -9.21
CA ARG A 134 -28.49 -11.97 -9.09
C ARG A 134 -29.44 -12.10 -7.91
N GLY A 135 -29.32 -11.20 -6.93
CA GLY A 135 -30.07 -11.26 -5.68
C GLY A 135 -30.55 -9.88 -5.23
N ASN A 136 -31.71 -9.84 -4.61
CA ASN A 136 -32.24 -8.63 -3.99
C ASN A 136 -31.78 -8.60 -2.52
N ARG A 137 -30.66 -7.92 -2.25
CA ARG A 137 -30.03 -7.85 -0.92
C ARG A 137 -29.74 -6.40 -0.54
N LEU A 138 -29.43 -6.16 0.73
CA LEU A 138 -28.99 -4.85 1.17
C LEU A 138 -27.60 -4.52 0.62
N SER A 139 -27.54 -3.39 -0.08
CA SER A 139 -26.31 -2.76 -0.53
C SER A 139 -26.09 -1.45 0.23
N ASN A 140 -24.82 -1.11 0.48
CA ASN A 140 -24.49 0.20 1.02
C ASN A 140 -24.66 1.23 -0.10
N TRP A 141 -25.64 2.12 0.02
CA TRP A 141 -25.96 3.11 -1.02
C TRP A 141 -25.47 4.51 -0.62
N CYS A 142 -24.79 5.20 -1.54
CA CYS A 142 -24.49 6.63 -1.41
C CYS A 142 -25.35 7.44 -2.36
N ALA A 143 -26.29 8.23 -1.82
CA ALA A 143 -27.25 9.00 -2.61
C ALA A 143 -26.60 10.13 -3.42
N LYS A 144 -25.52 10.74 -2.93
CA LYS A 144 -24.82 11.82 -3.67
C LYS A 144 -24.15 11.37 -4.97
N ILE A 145 -23.58 10.17 -5.00
CA ILE A 145 -22.95 9.60 -6.21
C ILE A 145 -23.81 8.51 -6.88
N GLN A 146 -24.97 8.20 -6.29
CA GLN A 146 -25.99 7.28 -6.79
C GLN A 146 -25.43 5.90 -7.18
N THR A 147 -24.67 5.28 -6.29
CA THR A 147 -24.13 3.93 -6.49
C THR A 147 -24.08 3.13 -5.21
N SER A 148 -24.15 1.80 -5.36
CA SER A 148 -23.77 0.84 -4.34
C SER A 148 -22.27 0.92 -4.03
N LEU A 149 -21.90 0.57 -2.80
CA LEU A 149 -20.55 0.51 -2.25
C LEU A 149 -20.32 -0.86 -1.61
N SER A 150 -19.10 -1.39 -1.72
CA SER A 150 -18.68 -2.54 -0.91
C SER A 150 -18.58 -2.13 0.56
N ASP A 151 -18.73 -3.08 1.50
CA ASP A 151 -18.46 -2.86 2.93
C ASP A 151 -17.09 -2.25 3.18
N LEU A 152 -16.11 -2.59 2.34
CA LEU A 152 -14.75 -2.06 2.44
C LEU A 152 -14.63 -0.59 1.98
N GLU A 153 -15.62 -0.03 1.29
CA GLU A 153 -15.67 1.36 0.85
C GLU A 153 -16.44 2.27 1.84
N VAL A 154 -16.87 1.69 2.97
CA VAL A 154 -17.60 2.33 4.06
C VAL A 154 -16.66 2.64 5.21
N ASP A 155 -16.50 3.93 5.51
CA ASP A 155 -15.84 4.38 6.73
C ASP A 155 -16.88 4.50 7.85
N TYR A 156 -16.42 4.57 9.10
CA TYR A 156 -17.30 4.74 10.25
C TYR A 156 -16.94 5.98 11.05
N LYS A 157 -17.94 6.79 11.35
CA LYS A 157 -17.79 8.00 12.16
C LYS A 157 -18.56 7.86 13.47
N MET A 158 -17.82 7.90 14.58
CA MET A 158 -18.40 8.00 15.91
C MET A 158 -19.03 9.38 16.08
N VAL A 159 -20.32 9.40 16.40
CA VAL A 159 -21.06 10.62 16.75
C VAL A 159 -21.40 10.53 18.23
N GLU A 160 -20.95 11.52 19.00
CA GLU A 160 -21.27 11.68 20.42
C GLU A 160 -22.75 12.02 20.64
N PRO A 161 -23.29 11.89 21.87
CA PRO A 161 -24.68 12.21 22.17
C PRO A 161 -25.04 13.64 21.73
N TYR A 162 -26.11 13.76 20.94
CA TYR A 162 -26.54 15.03 20.33
C TYR A 162 -25.51 15.71 19.41
N GLY A 163 -24.57 14.94 18.85
CA GLY A 163 -23.54 15.42 17.93
C GLY A 163 -24.11 15.84 16.57
N LYS A 164 -23.33 16.63 15.81
CA LYS A 164 -23.72 17.13 14.49
C LYS A 164 -23.16 16.26 13.36
N ILE A 165 -23.97 16.05 12.32
CA ILE A 165 -23.57 15.36 11.10
C ILE A 165 -24.04 16.15 9.88
N PHE A 166 -23.16 16.32 8.89
CA PHE A 166 -23.51 16.90 7.59
C PHE A 166 -23.78 15.78 6.59
N THR A 167 -25.00 15.71 6.07
CA THR A 167 -25.41 14.70 5.08
C THR A 167 -26.64 15.21 4.33
N ASP A 168 -26.95 14.65 3.16
CA ASP A 168 -28.11 15.04 2.35
C ASP A 168 -28.16 16.58 2.09
N GLY A 169 -26.98 17.20 1.99
CA GLY A 169 -26.79 18.64 1.75
C GLY A 169 -26.97 19.58 2.94
N LYS A 170 -27.19 19.08 4.16
CA LYS A 170 -27.36 19.94 5.35
C LYS A 170 -26.90 19.30 6.66
N GLU A 171 -26.82 20.10 7.72
CA GLU A 171 -26.42 19.65 9.06
C GLU A 171 -27.64 19.20 9.88
N TYR A 172 -27.50 18.04 10.55
CA TYR A 172 -28.51 17.47 11.43
C TYR A 172 -27.93 17.13 12.81
N VAL A 173 -28.81 17.05 13.81
CA VAL A 173 -28.48 16.52 15.13
C VAL A 173 -28.67 15.00 15.10
N ALA A 174 -27.57 14.28 15.26
CA ALA A 174 -27.52 12.83 15.39
C ALA A 174 -27.20 12.42 16.84
N GLY A 175 -26.91 11.14 17.07
CA GLY A 175 -26.60 10.63 18.40
C GLY A 175 -27.77 10.72 19.39
N ARG A 176 -28.97 10.35 18.92
CA ARG A 176 -30.23 10.32 19.69
C ARG A 176 -30.81 8.92 19.63
N ILE A 177 -31.40 8.45 20.73
CA ILE A 177 -32.16 7.21 20.81
C ILE A 177 -33.56 7.50 21.36
N PHE A 178 -34.56 6.84 20.80
CA PHE A 178 -35.97 7.08 21.07
C PHE A 178 -36.62 5.80 21.59
N THR A 179 -37.33 5.91 22.71
CA THR A 179 -38.13 4.82 23.29
C THR A 179 -39.58 5.00 22.90
N ILE A 180 -40.16 4.02 22.21
CA ILE A 180 -41.46 4.11 21.54
C ILE A 180 -42.36 2.97 22.00
N LYS A 181 -43.64 3.27 22.25
CA LYS A 181 -44.66 2.30 22.61
C LYS A 181 -45.21 1.60 21.36
N TYR A 182 -45.19 0.28 21.38
CA TYR A 182 -45.93 -0.58 20.47
C TYR A 182 -47.02 -1.30 21.26
N SER A 183 -48.22 -1.36 20.70
CA SER A 183 -49.31 -2.11 21.30
C SER A 183 -49.30 -3.54 20.78
N VAL A 184 -49.51 -4.52 21.66
CA VAL A 184 -49.48 -5.95 21.32
C VAL A 184 -50.72 -6.62 21.89
N GLU A 185 -51.42 -7.38 21.06
CA GLU A 185 -52.57 -8.17 21.48
C GLU A 185 -52.10 -9.56 21.97
N VAL A 186 -52.37 -9.89 23.24
CA VAL A 186 -52.09 -11.19 23.86
C VAL A 186 -53.34 -11.65 24.60
N ASP A 187 -53.84 -12.83 24.28
CA ASP A 187 -55.02 -13.44 24.92
C ASP A 187 -56.24 -12.48 25.03
N GLY A 188 -56.45 -11.66 24.00
CA GLY A 188 -57.55 -10.67 23.93
C GLY A 188 -57.33 -9.41 24.77
N LYS A 189 -56.12 -9.19 25.33
CA LYS A 189 -55.74 -7.97 26.06
C LYS A 189 -54.67 -7.19 25.29
N MET A 190 -54.80 -5.86 25.31
CA MET A 190 -53.79 -4.96 24.76
C MET A 190 -52.70 -4.70 25.80
N GLU A 191 -51.50 -5.19 25.51
CA GLU A 191 -50.28 -4.96 26.26
C GLU A 191 -49.41 -3.90 25.55
N THR A 192 -48.50 -3.28 26.29
CA THR A 192 -47.55 -2.29 25.74
C THR A 192 -46.14 -2.83 25.80
N ILE A 193 -45.41 -2.71 24.70
CA ILE A 193 -43.98 -3.02 24.60
C ILE A 193 -43.24 -1.72 24.27
N HIS A 194 -42.11 -1.51 24.94
CA HIS A 194 -41.23 -0.40 24.64
C HIS A 194 -40.11 -0.89 23.72
N VAL A 195 -39.89 -0.17 22.63
CA VAL A 195 -38.84 -0.46 21.64
C VAL A 195 -37.94 0.76 21.54
N GLN A 196 -36.63 0.54 21.49
CA GLN A 196 -35.66 1.61 21.29
C GLN A 196 -35.09 1.61 19.89
N THR A 197 -34.96 2.80 19.29
CA THR A 197 -34.33 2.96 17.99
C THR A 197 -33.67 4.32 17.85
N THR A 198 -32.63 4.40 17.03
CA THR A 198 -31.98 5.64 16.60
C THR A 198 -32.57 6.19 15.29
N ARG A 199 -33.45 5.43 14.63
CA ARG A 199 -34.01 5.73 13.30
C ARG A 199 -35.55 5.69 13.29
N PRO A 200 -36.25 6.59 14.00
CA PRO A 200 -37.71 6.54 14.10
C PRO A 200 -38.42 6.74 12.75
N GLU A 201 -37.79 7.39 11.76
CA GLU A 201 -38.32 7.48 10.39
C GLU A 201 -38.51 6.11 9.72
N THR A 202 -37.77 5.08 10.17
CA THR A 202 -37.86 3.74 9.60
C THR A 202 -39.06 2.93 10.07
N ILE A 203 -39.80 3.41 11.07
CA ILE A 203 -40.97 2.74 11.63
C ILE A 203 -42.05 2.46 10.58
N PHE A 204 -42.16 3.29 9.54
CA PHE A 204 -43.10 3.04 8.45
C PHE A 204 -42.84 1.75 7.67
N GLY A 205 -41.62 1.20 7.76
CA GLY A 205 -41.21 -0.06 7.13
C GLY A 205 -41.09 -1.23 8.12
N ASP A 206 -41.49 -1.06 9.39
CA ASP A 206 -41.44 -2.17 10.35
C ASP A 206 -42.39 -3.29 9.94
N VAL A 207 -41.91 -4.52 10.04
CA VAL A 207 -42.68 -5.74 9.74
C VAL A 207 -42.73 -6.72 10.91
N ALA A 208 -41.82 -6.56 11.88
CA ALA A 208 -41.81 -7.35 13.10
C ALA A 208 -41.18 -6.60 14.29
N LEU A 209 -41.45 -7.11 15.49
CA LEU A 209 -40.62 -6.89 16.68
C LEU A 209 -39.84 -8.16 16.99
N CYS A 210 -38.60 -8.02 17.44
CA CYS A 210 -37.71 -9.13 17.75
C CYS A 210 -37.21 -9.05 19.19
N ALA A 211 -37.30 -10.16 19.92
CA ALA A 211 -36.68 -10.33 21.24
C ALA A 211 -35.78 -11.57 21.27
N ASN A 212 -34.86 -11.65 22.23
CA ASN A 212 -34.01 -12.83 22.36
C ASN A 212 -34.84 -14.05 22.83
N PRO A 213 -34.66 -15.24 22.24
CA PRO A 213 -35.34 -16.47 22.71
C PRO A 213 -35.14 -16.77 24.20
N ASN A 214 -34.00 -16.35 24.76
CA ASN A 214 -33.65 -16.57 26.16
C ASN A 214 -34.14 -15.45 27.10
N ASP A 215 -34.79 -14.42 26.58
CA ASP A 215 -35.32 -13.31 27.38
C ASP A 215 -36.71 -13.65 27.95
N SER A 216 -36.74 -14.08 29.21
CA SER A 216 -37.96 -14.45 29.91
C SER A 216 -38.97 -13.30 30.04
N ARG A 217 -38.54 -12.03 29.92
CA ARG A 217 -39.42 -10.85 29.96
C ARG A 217 -40.44 -10.87 28.81
N TYR A 218 -40.06 -11.44 27.67
CA TYR A 218 -40.83 -11.37 26.43
C TYR A 218 -41.45 -12.71 25.99
N ALA A 219 -41.19 -13.81 26.70
CA ALA A 219 -41.68 -15.14 26.35
C ALA A 219 -43.21 -15.21 26.14
N LYS A 220 -44.00 -14.40 26.86
CA LYS A 220 -45.46 -14.32 26.72
C LYS A 220 -45.95 -13.78 25.37
N PHE A 221 -45.09 -13.15 24.58
CA PHE A 221 -45.43 -12.53 23.29
C PHE A 221 -45.25 -13.47 22.09
N LYS A 222 -44.91 -14.75 22.33
CA LYS A 222 -44.79 -15.76 21.27
C LYS A 222 -46.10 -15.97 20.52
N GLY A 223 -46.07 -15.76 19.21
CA GLY A 223 -47.25 -15.82 18.34
C GLY A 223 -48.18 -14.62 18.43
N SER A 224 -47.82 -13.58 19.19
CA SER A 224 -48.58 -12.33 19.26
C SER A 224 -48.39 -11.45 18.01
N SER A 225 -49.28 -10.49 17.83
CA SER A 225 -49.25 -9.55 16.69
C SER A 225 -49.10 -8.10 17.18
N PRO A 226 -47.87 -7.56 17.24
CA PRO A 226 -47.65 -6.14 17.48
C PRO A 226 -48.33 -5.25 16.44
N ILE A 227 -48.78 -4.08 16.87
CA ILE A 227 -49.38 -3.05 16.02
C ILE A 227 -48.36 -1.94 15.87
N ASN A 228 -48.04 -1.61 14.61
CA ASN A 228 -47.19 -0.49 14.28
C ASN A 228 -47.85 0.83 14.69
N PRO A 229 -47.18 1.70 15.49
CA PRO A 229 -47.79 2.89 16.06
C PRO A 229 -48.16 3.95 15.01
N LEU A 230 -47.54 3.94 13.84
CA LEU A 230 -47.77 4.94 12.79
C LEU A 230 -48.64 4.39 11.66
N THR A 231 -48.37 3.17 11.18
CA THR A 231 -49.13 2.57 10.06
C THR A 231 -50.38 1.84 10.51
N GLN A 232 -50.53 1.57 11.80
CA GLN A 232 -51.60 0.77 12.39
C GLN A 232 -51.72 -0.66 11.82
N LYS A 233 -50.70 -1.13 11.09
CA LYS A 233 -50.63 -2.51 10.58
C LYS A 233 -50.25 -3.48 11.69
N LYS A 234 -50.85 -4.67 11.66
CA LYS A 234 -50.40 -5.82 12.46
C LYS A 234 -49.09 -6.37 11.88
N MET A 235 -48.15 -6.69 12.74
CA MET A 235 -46.80 -7.16 12.46
C MET A 235 -46.55 -8.49 13.18
N GLN A 236 -45.43 -9.13 12.90
CA GLN A 236 -45.03 -10.36 13.59
C GLN A 236 -44.25 -10.07 14.87
N PHE A 237 -44.29 -10.98 15.84
CA PHE A 237 -43.35 -11.01 16.96
C PHE A 237 -42.44 -12.23 16.80
N VAL A 238 -41.15 -11.99 16.53
CA VAL A 238 -40.16 -13.04 16.27
C VAL A 238 -39.16 -13.15 17.43
N PHE A 239 -38.54 -14.32 17.54
CA PHE A 239 -37.48 -14.56 18.53
C PHE A 239 -36.19 -14.91 17.81
N ASP A 240 -35.16 -14.07 17.99
CA ASP A 240 -33.85 -14.25 17.38
C ASP A 240 -32.73 -13.79 18.31
N GLU A 241 -31.57 -14.46 18.24
CA GLU A 241 -30.39 -14.13 19.04
C GLU A 241 -29.77 -12.79 18.65
N ALA A 242 -30.12 -12.24 17.48
CA ALA A 242 -29.74 -10.89 17.06
C ALA A 242 -30.24 -9.80 18.02
N ALA A 243 -31.29 -10.05 18.80
CA ALA A 243 -31.74 -9.12 19.84
C ALA A 243 -30.88 -9.26 21.11
N ASP A 244 -30.16 -8.20 21.45
CA ASP A 244 -29.36 -8.12 22.67
C ASP A 244 -30.24 -7.86 23.90
N MET A 245 -30.24 -8.80 24.84
CA MET A 245 -31.01 -8.74 26.09
C MET A 245 -30.60 -7.56 27.00
N SER A 246 -29.34 -7.15 26.91
CA SER A 246 -28.73 -6.12 27.75
C SER A 246 -28.86 -4.71 27.17
N PHE A 247 -29.09 -4.59 25.85
CA PHE A 247 -29.21 -3.31 25.19
C PHE A 247 -30.65 -2.77 25.26
N GLY A 248 -30.77 -1.58 25.81
CA GLY A 248 -32.03 -0.84 25.82
C GLY A 248 -33.17 -1.59 26.50
N THR A 249 -34.26 -1.86 25.77
CA THR A 249 -35.39 -2.64 26.28
C THR A 249 -35.23 -4.15 26.10
N GLY A 250 -34.26 -4.61 25.31
CA GLY A 250 -34.14 -6.01 24.88
C GLY A 250 -35.06 -6.38 23.70
N VAL A 251 -35.73 -5.40 23.09
CA VAL A 251 -36.59 -5.59 21.91
C VAL A 251 -36.14 -4.67 20.78
N LEU A 252 -35.95 -5.24 19.60
CA LEU A 252 -35.57 -4.55 18.37
C LEU A 252 -36.79 -4.42 17.45
N LYS A 253 -36.95 -3.26 16.80
CA LYS A 253 -37.86 -3.14 15.65
C LYS A 253 -37.15 -3.70 14.40
N ILE A 254 -37.85 -4.50 13.60
CA ILE A 254 -37.29 -5.12 12.40
C ILE A 254 -37.79 -4.38 11.16
N THR A 255 -36.90 -3.65 10.49
CA THR A 255 -37.11 -2.96 9.21
C THR A 255 -36.15 -3.49 8.14
N PRO A 256 -36.40 -4.70 7.59
CA PRO A 256 -35.40 -5.47 6.83
C PRO A 256 -34.79 -4.76 5.61
N ALA A 257 -35.52 -3.83 4.98
CA ALA A 257 -35.02 -3.12 3.80
C ALA A 257 -34.09 -1.92 4.11
N HIS A 258 -33.77 -1.66 5.39
CA HIS A 258 -33.04 -0.46 5.83
C HIS A 258 -31.93 -0.70 6.86
N ASP A 259 -31.73 -1.94 7.33
CA ASP A 259 -30.67 -2.30 8.27
C ASP A 259 -30.16 -3.74 8.02
N HIS A 260 -28.84 -3.94 8.07
CA HIS A 260 -28.21 -5.23 7.76
C HIS A 260 -28.57 -6.34 8.74
N VAL A 261 -28.70 -6.03 10.04
CA VAL A 261 -29.11 -7.00 11.06
C VAL A 261 -30.59 -7.34 10.86
N ASP A 262 -31.42 -6.32 10.63
CA ASP A 262 -32.85 -6.51 10.38
C ASP A 262 -33.09 -7.35 9.10
N PHE A 263 -32.25 -7.19 8.08
CA PHE A 263 -32.31 -7.98 6.84
C PHE A 263 -32.00 -9.45 7.10
N GLU A 264 -30.93 -9.77 7.84
CA GLU A 264 -30.57 -11.15 8.17
C GLU A 264 -31.67 -11.84 9.01
N VAL A 265 -32.27 -11.12 9.98
CA VAL A 265 -33.44 -11.59 10.73
C VAL A 265 -34.65 -11.75 9.79
N GLY A 266 -34.86 -10.80 8.89
CA GLY A 266 -35.94 -10.84 7.91
C GLY A 266 -35.85 -12.05 6.97
N GLU A 267 -34.66 -12.37 6.47
CA GLU A 267 -34.43 -13.56 5.64
C GLU A 267 -34.68 -14.84 6.44
N LYS A 268 -34.13 -14.93 7.65
CA LYS A 268 -34.25 -16.12 8.52
C LYS A 268 -35.69 -16.44 8.92
N HIS A 269 -36.50 -15.40 9.16
CA HIS A 269 -37.91 -15.56 9.58
C HIS A 269 -38.91 -15.33 8.44
N ASN A 270 -38.44 -15.20 7.18
CA ASN A 270 -39.27 -15.00 5.99
C ASN A 270 -40.24 -13.80 6.11
N LEU A 271 -39.70 -12.66 6.57
CA LEU A 271 -40.45 -11.42 6.75
C LEU A 271 -40.51 -10.60 5.45
N GLU A 272 -41.54 -9.75 5.34
CA GLU A 272 -41.69 -8.84 4.21
C GLU A 272 -40.57 -7.78 4.18
N MET A 273 -40.08 -7.47 2.99
CA MET A 273 -38.95 -6.55 2.80
C MET A 273 -39.45 -5.21 2.24
N ILE A 274 -39.95 -4.32 3.10
CA ILE A 274 -40.58 -3.05 2.69
C ILE A 274 -39.55 -1.91 2.62
N SER A 275 -39.19 -1.49 1.42
CA SER A 275 -38.38 -0.27 1.21
C SER A 275 -39.23 0.99 1.31
N ILE A 276 -38.81 1.93 2.14
CA ILE A 276 -39.51 3.20 2.39
C ILE A 276 -38.77 4.43 1.84
N LEU A 277 -37.56 4.29 1.31
CA LEU A 277 -36.76 5.39 0.74
C LEU A 277 -36.49 5.24 -0.77
N ASP A 278 -36.52 6.35 -1.50
CA ASP A 278 -36.09 6.41 -2.90
C ASP A 278 -34.57 6.55 -3.03
N ILE A 279 -34.05 6.57 -4.27
CA ILE A 279 -32.60 6.62 -4.55
C ILE A 279 -31.91 7.89 -4.03
N ASN A 280 -32.68 8.92 -3.68
CA ASN A 280 -32.21 10.20 -3.18
C ASN A 280 -32.45 10.35 -1.67
N ASN A 281 -32.63 9.24 -0.96
CA ASN A 281 -32.94 9.21 0.47
C ASN A 281 -34.25 9.94 0.85
N ARG A 282 -35.22 10.03 -0.06
CA ARG A 282 -36.53 10.63 0.23
C ARG A 282 -37.56 9.57 0.59
N MET A 283 -38.42 9.89 1.55
CA MET A 283 -39.54 9.02 1.94
C MET A 283 -40.48 8.79 0.76
N THR A 284 -40.89 7.54 0.56
CA THR A 284 -41.84 7.12 -0.47
C THR A 284 -43.23 6.80 0.08
N VAL A 285 -43.32 6.66 1.40
CA VAL A 285 -44.51 6.23 2.15
C VAL A 285 -44.86 7.23 3.26
N GLY A 286 -46.05 7.06 3.84
CA GLY A 286 -46.51 7.83 4.98
C GLY A 286 -46.80 9.31 4.64
N PRO A 287 -47.09 10.13 5.66
CA PRO A 287 -47.41 11.55 5.49
C PRO A 287 -46.20 12.39 5.06
N PHE A 288 -44.99 11.84 5.15
CA PHE A 288 -43.72 12.55 4.90
C PHE A 288 -43.15 12.30 3.51
N LYS A 289 -43.96 11.76 2.58
CA LYS A 289 -43.52 11.45 1.22
C LYS A 289 -42.85 12.65 0.55
N GLY A 290 -41.65 12.42 0.01
CA GLY A 290 -40.81 13.44 -0.63
C GLY A 290 -39.83 14.16 0.30
N LEU A 291 -40.01 14.08 1.63
CA LEU A 291 -39.03 14.61 2.60
C LEU A 291 -37.78 13.73 2.63
N LEU A 292 -36.62 14.36 2.85
CA LEU A 292 -35.36 13.64 3.10
C LEU A 292 -35.46 12.86 4.41
N ARG A 293 -34.79 11.70 4.49
CA ARG A 293 -34.89 10.77 5.64
C ARG A 293 -34.67 11.42 7.01
N PHE A 294 -33.74 12.37 7.15
CA PHE A 294 -33.48 13.05 8.42
C PHE A 294 -34.50 14.17 8.71
N ASP A 295 -35.08 14.80 7.69
CA ASP A 295 -36.23 15.69 7.88
C ASP A 295 -37.47 14.90 8.32
N ALA A 296 -37.70 13.78 7.63
CA ALA A 296 -38.74 12.83 8.00
C ALA A 296 -38.53 12.29 9.42
N ARG A 297 -37.28 12.13 9.87
CA ARG A 297 -36.96 11.76 11.26
C ARG A 297 -37.52 12.78 12.25
N GLU A 298 -37.25 14.06 12.06
CA GLU A 298 -37.75 15.10 12.96
C GLU A 298 -39.28 15.19 12.96
N GLU A 299 -39.90 15.12 11.78
CA GLU A 299 -41.37 15.11 11.66
C GLU A 299 -42.00 13.83 12.25
N THR A 300 -41.33 12.68 12.12
CA THR A 300 -41.78 11.43 12.75
C THR A 300 -41.72 11.52 14.26
N VAL A 301 -40.67 12.11 14.83
CA VAL A 301 -40.57 12.31 16.28
C VAL A 301 -41.67 13.24 16.80
N LYS A 302 -42.01 14.31 16.06
CA LYS A 302 -43.16 15.17 16.40
C LYS A 302 -44.47 14.39 16.40
N LEU A 303 -44.73 13.62 15.35
CA LEU A 303 -45.93 12.80 15.23
C LEU A 303 -46.04 11.76 16.35
N LEU A 304 -44.95 11.06 16.69
CA LEU A 304 -44.93 10.10 17.80
C LEU A 304 -45.23 10.77 19.16
N ARG A 305 -44.81 12.03 19.34
CA ARG A 305 -45.12 12.83 20.53
C ARG A 305 -46.59 13.25 20.57
N GLU A 306 -47.14 13.70 19.45
CA GLU A 306 -48.55 14.06 19.31
C GLU A 306 -49.49 12.87 19.57
N LEU A 307 -49.09 11.68 19.12
CA LEU A 307 -49.82 10.43 19.36
C LEU A 307 -49.63 9.88 20.79
N GLY A 308 -48.75 10.48 21.61
CA GLY A 308 -48.49 10.02 22.99
C GLY A 308 -47.77 8.66 23.09
N VAL A 309 -47.17 8.19 21.99
CA VAL A 309 -46.46 6.90 21.91
C VAL A 309 -44.94 7.05 22.11
N LEU A 310 -44.38 8.25 21.99
CA LEU A 310 -43.00 8.54 22.38
C LEU A 310 -42.87 8.57 23.91
N VAL A 311 -42.13 7.61 24.49
CA VAL A 311 -41.89 7.53 25.94
C VAL A 311 -40.78 8.47 26.36
N LYS A 312 -39.64 8.40 25.66
CA LYS A 312 -38.42 9.11 26.02
C LYS A 312 -37.55 9.34 24.79
N GLU A 313 -36.82 10.45 24.83
CA GLU A 313 -35.74 10.78 23.93
C GLU A 313 -34.48 11.03 24.77
N GLU A 314 -33.36 10.45 24.36
CA GLU A 314 -32.10 10.51 25.10
C GLU A 314 -30.90 10.58 24.14
N GLY A 315 -29.79 11.10 24.65
CA GLY A 315 -28.54 11.17 23.91
C GLY A 315 -27.86 9.81 23.89
N HIS A 316 -27.33 9.41 22.74
CA HIS A 316 -26.73 8.10 22.54
C HIS A 316 -25.58 8.19 21.53
N SER A 317 -24.39 7.71 21.88
CA SER A 317 -23.29 7.66 20.92
C SER A 317 -23.61 6.65 19.82
N SER A 318 -23.42 7.01 18.55
CA SER A 318 -23.76 6.15 17.41
C SER A 318 -22.64 6.12 16.39
N ASN A 319 -22.31 4.94 15.87
CA ASN A 319 -21.29 4.78 14.86
C ASN A 319 -21.94 4.75 13.48
N LEU A 320 -21.87 5.88 12.76
CA LEU A 320 -22.58 6.03 11.49
C LEU A 320 -21.69 5.58 10.32
N PRO A 321 -22.21 4.79 9.38
CA PRO A 321 -21.50 4.45 8.15
C PRO A 321 -21.46 5.67 7.22
N ILE A 322 -20.27 6.00 6.74
CA ILE A 322 -19.98 7.14 5.89
C ILE A 322 -19.32 6.67 4.60
N CYS A 323 -19.71 7.25 3.47
CA CYS A 323 -19.03 7.02 2.20
C CYS A 323 -17.60 7.57 2.28
N SER A 324 -16.60 6.71 2.15
CA SER A 324 -15.18 7.06 2.18
C SER A 324 -14.75 8.10 1.14
N ARG A 325 -15.57 8.31 0.10
CA ARG A 325 -15.29 9.25 -1.00
C ARG A 325 -15.97 10.60 -0.82
N THR A 326 -17.18 10.62 -0.27
CA THR A 326 -18.02 11.83 -0.27
C THR A 326 -18.27 12.41 1.12
N GLY A 327 -18.06 11.62 2.18
CA GLY A 327 -18.39 12.00 3.55
C GLY A 327 -19.88 11.90 3.89
N GLU A 328 -20.74 11.45 2.97
CA GLU A 328 -22.17 11.29 3.25
C GLU A 328 -22.49 10.06 4.09
N VAL A 329 -23.54 10.14 4.90
CA VAL A 329 -24.08 8.99 5.62
C VAL A 329 -24.67 8.01 4.62
N ILE A 330 -24.22 6.76 4.68
CA ILE A 330 -24.70 5.68 3.81
C ILE A 330 -26.11 5.26 4.21
N GLU A 331 -26.90 4.84 3.22
CA GLU A 331 -28.19 4.19 3.44
C GLU A 331 -28.09 2.71 3.02
N PRO A 332 -28.41 1.75 3.90
CA PRO A 332 -28.66 0.38 3.46
C PRO A 332 -29.90 0.37 2.56
N ARG A 333 -29.74 -0.10 1.33
CA ARG A 333 -30.82 -0.12 0.33
C ARG A 333 -30.97 -1.50 -0.28
N LEU A 334 -32.21 -1.99 -0.26
CA LEU A 334 -32.59 -3.22 -0.94
C LEU A 334 -32.65 -2.98 -2.44
N THR A 335 -31.73 -3.57 -3.19
CA THR A 335 -31.70 -3.48 -4.65
C THR A 335 -31.31 -4.80 -5.30
N PRO A 336 -31.85 -5.12 -6.48
CA PRO A 336 -31.36 -6.25 -7.27
C PRO A 336 -29.95 -5.93 -7.76
N GLN A 337 -28.97 -6.72 -7.33
CA GLN A 337 -27.56 -6.56 -7.69
C GLN A 337 -26.96 -7.92 -8.06
N TRP A 338 -25.80 -7.90 -8.73
CA TRP A 338 -24.98 -9.09 -8.93
C TRP A 338 -24.06 -9.31 -7.74
N TRP A 339 -24.09 -10.50 -7.17
CA TRP A 339 -23.35 -10.91 -5.98
C TRP A 339 -22.45 -12.10 -6.29
N MET A 340 -21.33 -12.21 -5.59
CA MET A 340 -20.46 -13.38 -5.63
C MET A 340 -20.35 -14.03 -4.25
N ASN A 341 -20.72 -15.30 -4.17
CA ASN A 341 -20.51 -16.14 -3.00
C ASN A 341 -19.01 -16.36 -2.79
N CYS A 342 -18.48 -15.81 -1.70
CA CYS A 342 -17.04 -15.80 -1.44
C CYS A 342 -16.59 -16.91 -0.48
N GLN A 343 -17.50 -17.64 0.19
CA GLN A 343 -17.11 -18.54 1.28
C GLN A 343 -16.26 -19.71 0.80
N LYS A 344 -16.64 -20.34 -0.33
CA LYS A 344 -15.85 -21.44 -0.91
C LYS A 344 -14.48 -20.95 -1.40
N LEU A 345 -14.41 -19.74 -1.94
CA LEU A 345 -13.19 -19.14 -2.46
C LEU A 345 -12.23 -18.78 -1.32
N ALA A 346 -12.75 -18.17 -0.26
CA ALA A 346 -11.98 -17.78 0.91
C ALA A 346 -11.41 -18.99 1.66
N LYS A 347 -12.17 -20.09 1.73
CA LYS A 347 -11.66 -21.35 2.28
C LYS A 347 -10.41 -21.84 1.54
N LYS A 348 -10.41 -21.83 0.21
CA LYS A 348 -9.22 -22.20 -0.59
C LYS A 348 -8.05 -21.24 -0.37
N ALA A 349 -8.31 -19.94 -0.27
CA ALA A 349 -7.27 -18.95 0.02
C ALA A 349 -6.65 -19.15 1.42
N LEU A 350 -7.46 -19.53 2.41
CA LEU A 350 -7.01 -19.87 3.75
C LEU A 350 -6.13 -21.13 3.74
N GLU A 351 -6.58 -22.19 3.05
CA GLU A 351 -5.82 -23.43 2.87
C GLU A 351 -4.46 -23.18 2.20
N ALA A 352 -4.40 -22.31 1.19
CA ALA A 352 -3.15 -21.93 0.52
C ALA A 352 -2.14 -21.26 1.50
N SER A 353 -2.60 -20.36 2.37
CA SER A 353 -1.75 -19.77 3.40
C SER A 353 -1.33 -20.78 4.49
N GLN A 354 -2.24 -21.64 4.94
CA GLN A 354 -1.99 -22.59 6.04
C GLN A 354 -1.08 -23.75 5.63
N SER A 355 -1.16 -24.18 4.37
CA SER A 355 -0.29 -25.22 3.81
C SER A 355 1.12 -24.73 3.47
N GLY A 356 1.33 -23.42 3.44
CA GLY A 356 2.58 -22.80 3.01
C GLY A 356 2.72 -22.62 1.49
N GLU A 357 1.68 -22.91 0.69
CA GLU A 357 1.65 -22.57 -0.74
C GLU A 357 1.75 -21.06 -0.96
N LEU A 358 1.16 -20.28 -0.04
CA LEU A 358 1.24 -18.83 0.02
C LEU A 358 1.97 -18.39 1.30
N LYS A 359 3.16 -17.79 1.15
CA LYS A 359 3.87 -17.17 2.27
C LYS A 359 3.47 -15.70 2.44
N ILE A 360 2.99 -15.32 3.62
CA ILE A 360 2.64 -13.93 3.96
C ILE A 360 3.75 -13.31 4.82
N VAL A 361 4.29 -12.18 4.38
CA VAL A 361 5.36 -11.43 5.07
C VAL A 361 4.89 -10.00 5.31
N PRO A 362 5.00 -9.46 6.54
CA PRO A 362 5.53 -10.12 7.73
C PRO A 362 4.47 -11.05 8.38
N GLU A 363 4.91 -12.01 9.20
CA GLU A 363 4.07 -13.10 9.69
C GLU A 363 2.88 -12.62 10.56
N GLU A 364 2.97 -11.44 11.16
CA GLU A 364 1.90 -10.86 11.97
C GLU A 364 0.63 -10.58 11.14
N MET A 365 0.77 -10.41 9.82
CA MET A 365 -0.37 -10.21 8.92
C MET A 365 -1.24 -11.46 8.77
N ASN A 366 -0.75 -12.66 9.13
CA ASN A 366 -1.54 -13.89 9.05
C ASN A 366 -2.83 -13.79 9.87
N LYS A 367 -2.80 -13.23 11.08
CA LYS A 367 -4.01 -13.08 11.91
C LYS A 367 -5.06 -12.20 11.24
N THR A 368 -4.60 -11.12 10.60
CA THR A 368 -5.47 -10.18 9.87
C THR A 368 -6.08 -10.86 8.64
N TRP A 369 -5.27 -11.62 7.90
CA TRP A 369 -5.68 -12.43 6.75
C TRP A 369 -6.74 -13.48 7.13
N GLU A 370 -6.45 -14.31 8.14
CA GLU A 370 -7.34 -15.38 8.60
C GLU A 370 -8.65 -14.83 9.15
N GLY A 371 -8.59 -13.82 10.01
CA GLY A 371 -9.77 -13.20 10.60
C GLY A 371 -10.74 -12.65 9.56
N TRP A 372 -10.23 -12.10 8.46
CA TRP A 372 -11.09 -11.59 7.39
C TRP A 372 -11.67 -12.70 6.51
N LEU A 373 -10.85 -13.68 6.11
CA LEU A 373 -11.32 -14.79 5.27
C LEU A 373 -12.38 -15.67 5.96
N LEU A 374 -12.26 -15.86 7.28
CA LEU A 374 -13.24 -16.62 8.07
C LEU A 374 -14.60 -15.93 8.17
N ASN A 375 -14.64 -14.60 8.09
CA ASN A 375 -15.84 -13.78 8.27
C ASN A 375 -16.33 -13.13 6.95
N ILE A 376 -15.86 -13.64 5.81
CA ILE A 376 -16.16 -13.04 4.52
C ILE A 376 -17.66 -13.15 4.17
N LYS A 377 -18.26 -12.02 3.79
CA LYS A 377 -19.62 -11.97 3.23
C LYS A 377 -19.60 -12.06 1.71
N ASP A 378 -20.75 -12.30 1.12
CA ASP A 378 -20.91 -12.26 -0.33
C ASP A 378 -20.61 -10.84 -0.84
N TRP A 379 -19.92 -10.78 -1.96
CA TRP A 379 -19.43 -9.52 -2.50
C TRP A 379 -20.39 -8.98 -3.56
N CYS A 380 -20.90 -7.77 -3.33
CA CYS A 380 -21.65 -7.02 -4.34
C CYS A 380 -20.72 -6.59 -5.48
N LEU A 381 -20.90 -7.17 -6.67
CA LEU A 381 -20.10 -6.89 -7.87
C LEU A 381 -20.63 -5.70 -8.66
N SER A 382 -21.94 -5.48 -8.68
CA SER A 382 -22.55 -4.42 -9.45
C SER A 382 -22.21 -3.03 -8.92
N ARG A 383 -22.06 -2.07 -9.83
CA ARG A 383 -21.94 -0.64 -9.57
C ARG A 383 -22.75 0.15 -10.61
N GLN A 384 -23.51 1.14 -10.17
CA GLN A 384 -24.33 2.02 -11.02
C GLN A 384 -23.49 3.18 -11.59
N LEU A 385 -22.27 2.87 -11.99
CA LEU A 385 -21.32 3.82 -12.56
C LEU A 385 -21.36 3.75 -14.08
N TRP A 386 -20.87 4.80 -14.74
CA TRP A 386 -20.71 4.78 -16.19
C TRP A 386 -19.35 4.22 -16.60
N TRP A 387 -18.32 4.46 -15.79
CA TRP A 387 -16.95 4.00 -15.99
C TRP A 387 -16.66 2.66 -15.31
N GLY A 388 -16.19 1.69 -16.09
CA GLY A 388 -15.85 0.33 -15.65
C GLY A 388 -16.23 -0.72 -16.70
N HIS A 389 -15.98 -1.99 -16.40
CA HIS A 389 -16.38 -3.10 -17.26
C HIS A 389 -17.89 -3.33 -17.17
N ARG A 390 -18.62 -3.20 -18.28
CA ARG A 390 -20.05 -3.56 -18.28
C ARG A 390 -20.24 -5.04 -17.95
N ILE A 391 -21.22 -5.34 -17.12
CA ILE A 391 -21.53 -6.73 -16.75
C ILE A 391 -21.93 -7.51 -18.01
N PRO A 392 -21.37 -8.70 -18.27
CA PRO A 392 -21.69 -9.52 -19.44
C PRO A 392 -23.01 -10.31 -19.24
N ALA A 393 -24.05 -9.59 -18.82
CA ALA A 393 -25.41 -10.08 -18.66
C ALA A 393 -26.35 -9.31 -19.58
N TYR A 394 -27.29 -10.02 -20.19
CA TYR A 394 -28.18 -9.49 -21.22
C TYR A 394 -29.62 -9.87 -20.91
N ALA A 395 -30.55 -8.93 -21.00
CA ALA A 395 -31.95 -9.11 -20.70
C ALA A 395 -32.80 -9.18 -21.97
N LYS A 396 -33.80 -10.07 -21.95
CA LYS A 396 -34.93 -10.10 -22.89
C LYS A 396 -36.15 -10.67 -22.16
N ASP A 397 -37.30 -10.00 -22.29
CA ASP A 397 -38.58 -10.41 -21.71
C ASP A 397 -38.49 -10.74 -20.20
N GLY A 398 -37.69 -9.97 -19.45
CA GLY A 398 -37.49 -10.15 -18.00
C GLY A 398 -36.56 -11.30 -17.60
N LYS A 399 -35.97 -12.02 -18.57
CA LYS A 399 -34.99 -13.10 -18.34
C LYS A 399 -33.57 -12.63 -18.66
N TRP A 400 -32.61 -13.04 -17.82
CA TRP A 400 -31.19 -12.79 -17.99
C TRP A 400 -30.47 -13.93 -18.73
N TYR A 401 -29.56 -13.56 -19.62
CA TYR A 401 -28.66 -14.41 -20.39
C TYR A 401 -27.24 -13.94 -20.12
N ILE A 402 -26.39 -14.82 -19.60
CA ILE A 402 -25.01 -14.49 -19.22
C ILE A 402 -24.13 -15.10 -20.30
N ALA A 403 -23.39 -14.27 -21.02
CA ALA A 403 -22.71 -14.68 -22.24
C ALA A 403 -21.45 -13.85 -22.49
N ARG A 404 -20.49 -14.40 -23.22
CA ARG A 404 -19.20 -13.75 -23.51
C ARG A 404 -19.32 -12.62 -24.52
N SER A 405 -20.41 -12.59 -25.27
CA SER A 405 -20.70 -11.58 -26.29
C SER A 405 -22.19 -11.35 -26.43
N LYS A 406 -22.57 -10.22 -27.05
CA LYS A 406 -23.97 -9.91 -27.33
C LYS A 406 -24.55 -10.91 -28.33
N GLU A 407 -23.78 -11.30 -29.34
CA GLU A 407 -24.17 -12.26 -30.37
C GLU A 407 -24.49 -13.64 -29.76
N GLU A 408 -23.68 -14.09 -28.79
CA GLU A 408 -23.94 -15.31 -28.04
C GLU A 408 -25.24 -15.21 -27.24
N ALA A 409 -25.48 -14.08 -26.56
CA ALA A 409 -26.72 -13.85 -25.81
C ALA A 409 -27.96 -13.80 -26.72
N GLU A 410 -27.89 -13.14 -27.88
CA GLU A 410 -29.00 -13.08 -28.85
C GLU A 410 -29.35 -14.46 -29.39
N LYS A 411 -28.34 -15.32 -29.60
CA LYS A 411 -28.56 -16.71 -29.99
C LYS A 411 -29.24 -17.52 -28.88
N GLN A 412 -28.84 -17.33 -27.62
CA GLN A 412 -29.47 -17.98 -26.47
C GLN A 412 -30.91 -17.48 -26.24
N ALA A 413 -31.16 -16.20 -26.49
CA ALA A 413 -32.45 -15.54 -26.28
C ALA A 413 -33.41 -15.64 -27.47
N GLY A 414 -32.94 -16.09 -28.64
CA GLY A 414 -33.73 -16.17 -29.87
C GLY A 414 -34.17 -14.79 -30.38
N GLY A 415 -33.31 -13.78 -30.30
CA GLY A 415 -33.58 -12.42 -30.80
C GLY A 415 -32.79 -11.33 -30.07
N PRO A 416 -33.07 -10.05 -30.34
CA PRO A 416 -32.34 -8.92 -29.75
C PRO A 416 -32.40 -8.92 -28.23
N VAL A 417 -31.30 -8.53 -27.61
CA VAL A 417 -31.13 -8.43 -26.14
C VAL A 417 -30.53 -7.07 -25.76
N GLU A 418 -30.81 -6.63 -24.54
CA GLU A 418 -30.24 -5.43 -23.95
C GLU A 418 -29.20 -5.80 -22.89
N GLN A 419 -27.98 -5.28 -22.99
CA GLN A 419 -26.95 -5.54 -21.99
C GLN A 419 -27.25 -4.77 -20.70
N GLU A 420 -26.95 -5.38 -19.55
CA GLU A 420 -26.96 -4.75 -18.22
C GLU A 420 -26.21 -3.41 -18.24
N GLU A 421 -26.82 -2.38 -17.66
CA GLU A 421 -26.25 -1.03 -17.67
C GLU A 421 -25.15 -0.86 -16.61
N ASP A 422 -25.25 -1.61 -15.51
CA ASP A 422 -24.27 -1.66 -14.44
C ASP A 422 -22.89 -2.07 -14.95
N VAL A 423 -21.88 -1.59 -14.24
CA VAL A 423 -20.48 -2.02 -14.40
C VAL A 423 -20.05 -2.86 -13.20
N LEU A 424 -18.97 -3.61 -13.38
CA LEU A 424 -18.33 -4.37 -12.33
C LEU A 424 -17.50 -3.46 -11.42
N ASP A 425 -17.46 -3.82 -10.15
CA ASP A 425 -16.50 -3.33 -9.17
C ASP A 425 -15.07 -3.44 -9.72
N THR A 426 -14.29 -2.36 -9.61
CA THR A 426 -12.90 -2.31 -10.03
C THR A 426 -12.08 -3.45 -9.43
N TRP A 427 -12.36 -3.83 -8.17
CA TRP A 427 -11.64 -4.93 -7.53
C TRP A 427 -11.87 -6.29 -8.20
N PHE A 428 -12.93 -6.44 -9.01
CA PHE A 428 -13.17 -7.64 -9.81
C PHE A 428 -12.17 -7.76 -10.95
N SER A 429 -11.92 -6.69 -11.70
CA SER A 429 -10.86 -6.71 -12.72
C SER A 429 -9.47 -6.79 -12.09
N SER A 430 -9.22 -6.02 -11.04
CA SER A 430 -7.90 -5.96 -10.40
C SER A 430 -7.57 -7.27 -9.68
N GLY A 431 -8.57 -8.02 -9.22
CA GLY A 431 -8.41 -9.38 -8.70
C GLY A 431 -7.90 -10.40 -9.74
N LEU A 432 -7.99 -10.10 -11.03
CA LEU A 432 -7.47 -10.96 -12.11
C LEU A 432 -6.05 -10.59 -12.56
N TRP A 433 -5.47 -9.54 -11.98
CA TRP A 433 -4.24 -8.91 -12.47
C TRP A 433 -3.04 -9.85 -12.70
N PRO A 434 -2.73 -10.82 -11.81
CA PRO A 434 -1.53 -11.66 -11.96
C PRO A 434 -1.53 -12.59 -13.17
N PHE A 435 -2.68 -12.82 -13.80
CA PHE A 435 -2.81 -13.76 -14.91
C PHE A 435 -3.52 -13.17 -16.14
N SER A 436 -4.46 -12.23 -15.95
CA SER A 436 -5.10 -11.51 -17.07
C SER A 436 -4.07 -10.71 -17.88
N THR A 437 -3.13 -10.05 -17.20
CA THR A 437 -2.05 -9.28 -17.85
C THR A 437 -1.04 -10.15 -18.60
N LEU A 438 -0.98 -11.44 -18.25
CA LEU A 438 -0.17 -12.44 -18.94
C LEU A 438 -0.94 -13.12 -20.07
N GLY A 439 -2.21 -12.77 -20.30
CA GLY A 439 -3.00 -13.23 -21.44
C GLY A 439 -4.02 -14.33 -21.14
N TRP A 440 -4.23 -14.70 -19.88
CA TRP A 440 -5.40 -15.50 -19.51
C TRP A 440 -6.68 -14.74 -19.93
N PRO A 441 -7.70 -15.40 -20.51
CA PRO A 441 -7.96 -16.84 -20.50
C PRO A 441 -7.29 -17.62 -21.63
N ASN A 442 -6.53 -16.96 -22.50
CA ASN A 442 -5.75 -17.63 -23.52
C ASN A 442 -4.49 -18.27 -22.90
N GLU A 443 -4.04 -19.39 -23.47
CA GLU A 443 -2.83 -20.09 -23.02
C GLU A 443 -1.55 -19.54 -23.66
N THR A 444 -1.28 -18.26 -23.41
CA THR A 444 -0.09 -17.57 -23.96
C THR A 444 1.22 -18.12 -23.40
N GLU A 445 2.32 -17.84 -24.09
CA GLU A 445 3.66 -18.21 -23.62
C GLU A 445 4.05 -17.45 -22.34
N ASP A 446 3.61 -16.19 -22.22
CA ASP A 446 3.85 -15.39 -21.02
C ASP A 446 3.15 -15.97 -19.80
N LEU A 447 1.90 -16.41 -19.94
CA LEU A 447 1.17 -17.09 -18.86
C LEU A 447 1.90 -18.37 -18.44
N LYS A 448 2.34 -19.20 -19.39
CA LYS A 448 3.08 -20.45 -19.10
C LYS A 448 4.43 -20.18 -18.43
N THR A 449 5.11 -19.11 -18.82
CA THR A 449 6.47 -18.79 -18.38
C THR A 449 6.49 -18.10 -17.01
N PHE A 450 5.56 -17.18 -16.76
CA PHE A 450 5.64 -16.23 -15.64
C PHE A 450 4.57 -16.42 -14.56
N TYR A 451 3.55 -17.28 -14.76
CA TYR A 451 2.51 -17.59 -13.78
C TYR A 451 2.66 -19.01 -13.18
N PRO A 452 2.51 -19.19 -11.85
CA PRO A 452 2.35 -18.17 -10.81
C PRO A 452 3.53 -17.21 -10.69
N THR A 453 3.27 -15.98 -10.26
CA THR A 453 4.34 -15.02 -10.03
C THR A 453 5.17 -15.40 -8.80
N SER A 454 6.41 -14.89 -8.74
CA SER A 454 7.33 -15.22 -7.64
C SER A 454 7.00 -14.47 -6.35
N LEU A 455 6.57 -13.21 -6.50
CA LEU A 455 6.28 -12.30 -5.40
C LEU A 455 5.14 -11.36 -5.81
N LEU A 456 4.30 -11.00 -4.85
CA LEU A 456 3.50 -9.78 -4.87
C LEU A 456 4.00 -8.86 -3.76
N GLU A 457 4.39 -7.65 -4.10
CA GLU A 457 4.72 -6.60 -3.13
C GLU A 457 3.58 -5.58 -3.11
N THR A 458 3.15 -5.14 -1.92
CA THR A 458 2.13 -4.08 -1.81
C THR A 458 2.06 -3.49 -0.40
N GLY A 459 1.38 -2.34 -0.26
CA GLY A 459 0.99 -1.80 1.04
C GLY A 459 -0.03 -2.69 1.76
N LYS A 460 0.04 -2.74 3.09
CA LYS A 460 -0.88 -3.52 3.96
C LYS A 460 -2.35 -3.08 3.90
N ASP A 461 -2.63 -1.89 3.37
CA ASP A 461 -3.97 -1.30 3.30
C ASP A 461 -4.87 -1.95 2.24
N ILE A 462 -4.31 -2.67 1.27
CA ILE A 462 -5.08 -3.36 0.22
C ILE A 462 -5.09 -4.89 0.32
N ILE A 463 -4.74 -5.43 1.50
CA ILE A 463 -4.78 -6.87 1.78
C ILE A 463 -6.15 -7.50 1.44
N PHE A 464 -7.24 -6.86 1.85
CA PHE A 464 -8.60 -7.38 1.65
C PHE A 464 -9.18 -7.05 0.28
N PHE A 465 -8.93 -5.82 -0.18
CA PHE A 465 -9.43 -5.31 -1.45
C PHE A 465 -8.84 -6.04 -2.64
N TRP A 466 -7.56 -6.40 -2.56
CA TRP A 466 -6.80 -6.83 -3.72
C TRP A 466 -6.09 -8.16 -3.52
N VAL A 467 -5.24 -8.29 -2.51
CA VAL A 467 -4.44 -9.53 -2.30
C VAL A 467 -5.34 -10.73 -2.12
N ALA A 468 -6.34 -10.63 -1.22
CA ALA A 468 -7.27 -11.72 -0.99
C ALA A 468 -8.10 -12.05 -2.23
N ARG A 469 -8.56 -11.03 -2.99
CA ARG A 469 -9.30 -11.23 -4.25
C ARG A 469 -8.45 -11.96 -5.28
N MET A 470 -7.19 -11.57 -5.45
CA MET A 470 -6.26 -12.25 -6.36
C MET A 470 -6.06 -13.72 -5.99
N VAL A 471 -5.87 -14.04 -4.71
CA VAL A 471 -5.68 -15.43 -4.27
C VAL A 471 -6.96 -16.24 -4.50
N MET A 472 -8.11 -15.72 -4.09
CA MET A 472 -9.41 -16.37 -4.27
C MET A 472 -9.71 -16.66 -5.74
N MET A 473 -9.58 -15.65 -6.59
CA MET A 473 -9.93 -15.76 -8.02
C MET A 473 -8.87 -16.52 -8.80
N GLY A 474 -7.58 -16.32 -8.48
CA GLY A 474 -6.47 -17.04 -9.10
C GLY A 474 -6.57 -18.55 -8.89
N ILE A 475 -6.79 -18.99 -7.64
CA ILE A 475 -6.96 -20.43 -7.35
C ILE A 475 -8.20 -20.98 -8.05
N ALA A 476 -9.31 -20.25 -8.05
CA ALA A 476 -10.55 -20.74 -8.63
C ALA A 476 -10.50 -20.86 -10.16
N LEU A 477 -9.91 -19.88 -10.85
CA LEU A 477 -9.90 -19.84 -12.32
C LEU A 477 -8.72 -20.58 -12.96
N THR A 478 -7.60 -20.71 -12.24
CA THR A 478 -6.35 -21.29 -12.77
C THR A 478 -5.90 -22.56 -12.07
N GLY A 479 -6.50 -22.88 -10.91
CA GLY A 479 -6.10 -24.03 -10.08
C GLY A 479 -4.78 -23.84 -9.31
N LYS A 480 -4.18 -22.64 -9.34
CA LYS A 480 -2.90 -22.34 -8.67
C LYS A 480 -3.01 -21.06 -7.84
N CYS A 481 -2.30 -20.98 -6.72
CA CYS A 481 -2.09 -19.71 -6.04
C CYS A 481 -1.39 -18.72 -6.99
N PRO A 482 -1.83 -17.45 -7.10
CA PRO A 482 -1.31 -16.51 -8.10
C PRO A 482 0.13 -16.07 -7.87
N PHE A 483 0.61 -16.14 -6.63
CA PHE A 483 1.97 -15.80 -6.22
C PHE A 483 2.42 -16.70 -5.07
N LYS A 484 3.73 -16.97 -4.99
CA LYS A 484 4.30 -17.80 -3.91
C LYS A 484 4.45 -17.05 -2.58
N MET A 485 4.61 -15.74 -2.65
CA MET A 485 4.83 -14.87 -1.48
C MET A 485 4.11 -13.54 -1.66
N VAL A 486 3.59 -12.99 -0.56
CA VAL A 486 3.17 -11.59 -0.45
C VAL A 486 4.09 -10.88 0.53
N LEU A 487 4.67 -9.76 0.11
CA LEU A 487 5.45 -8.86 0.94
C LEU A 487 4.68 -7.57 1.18
N PHE A 488 4.27 -7.34 2.41
CA PHE A 488 3.62 -6.12 2.83
C PHE A 488 4.62 -5.07 3.29
N HIS A 489 4.77 -4.00 2.52
CA HIS A 489 5.61 -2.87 2.90
C HIS A 489 4.89 -1.88 3.81
N SER A 490 5.68 -1.00 4.40
CA SER A 490 5.24 0.00 5.36
C SER A 490 4.63 1.23 4.71
N ILE A 491 3.54 1.75 5.28
CA ILE A 491 2.85 2.92 4.72
C ILE A 491 3.69 4.17 4.96
N VAL A 492 3.93 4.95 3.90
CA VAL A 492 4.60 6.25 4.00
C VAL A 492 3.63 7.29 4.58
N ARG A 493 4.10 7.98 5.60
CA ARG A 493 3.41 9.05 6.34
C ARG A 493 4.17 10.35 6.16
N ASP A 494 3.44 11.45 6.28
CA ASP A 494 4.02 12.80 6.30
C ASP A 494 4.82 13.06 7.58
N ALA A 495 5.46 14.23 7.67
CA ALA A 495 6.26 14.62 8.83
C ALA A 495 5.46 14.68 10.15
N LYS A 496 4.13 14.80 10.08
CA LYS A 496 3.22 14.81 11.24
C LYS A 496 2.74 13.39 11.60
N GLY A 497 3.13 12.37 10.85
CA GLY A 497 2.72 10.99 11.05
C GLY A 497 1.34 10.66 10.49
N GLU A 498 0.75 11.52 9.65
CA GLU A 498 -0.50 11.19 8.97
C GLU A 498 -0.22 10.38 7.69
N LYS A 499 -1.11 9.43 7.37
CA LYS A 499 -1.06 8.72 6.09
C LYS A 499 -1.13 9.74 4.95
N MET A 500 -0.21 9.64 4.00
CA MET A 500 -0.26 10.46 2.79
C MET A 500 -1.47 10.05 1.94
N SER A 501 -2.36 10.99 1.63
CA SER A 501 -3.50 10.75 0.75
C SER A 501 -3.86 11.98 -0.07
N LYS A 502 -4.30 11.76 -1.31
CA LYS A 502 -4.75 12.84 -2.20
C LYS A 502 -5.92 13.63 -1.62
N SER A 503 -6.76 13.01 -0.80
CA SER A 503 -7.88 13.66 -0.11
C SER A 503 -7.46 14.62 0.99
N LYS A 504 -6.28 14.43 1.60
CA LYS A 504 -5.77 15.32 2.66
C LYS A 504 -4.88 16.44 2.13
N GLY A 505 -4.45 16.36 0.87
CA GLY A 505 -3.53 17.33 0.29
C GLY A 505 -2.10 17.26 0.82
N ASN A 506 -1.77 16.22 1.60
CA ASN A 506 -0.43 15.99 2.18
C ASN A 506 0.45 15.07 1.33
N VAL A 507 0.14 14.92 0.04
CA VAL A 507 0.93 14.10 -0.89
C VAL A 507 2.03 14.93 -1.54
N ILE A 508 3.24 14.36 -1.60
CA ILE A 508 4.36 14.92 -2.36
C ILE A 508 4.59 14.06 -3.60
N ASP A 509 4.67 14.71 -4.77
CA ASP A 509 5.01 14.07 -6.04
C ASP A 509 6.48 13.64 -6.00
N PRO A 510 6.83 12.38 -6.31
CA PRO A 510 8.22 11.94 -6.30
C PRO A 510 9.11 12.75 -7.25
N VAL A 511 8.58 13.24 -8.37
CA VAL A 511 9.36 14.04 -9.33
C VAL A 511 9.74 15.41 -8.76
N ASP A 512 8.91 15.97 -7.87
CA ASP A 512 9.22 17.22 -7.17
C ASP A 512 10.42 17.06 -6.23
N VAL A 513 10.58 15.87 -5.62
CA VAL A 513 11.75 15.56 -4.79
C VAL A 513 12.98 15.29 -5.65
N ILE A 514 12.81 14.60 -6.77
CA ILE A 514 13.90 14.27 -7.70
C ILE A 514 14.48 15.55 -8.32
N SER A 515 13.63 16.39 -8.90
CA SER A 515 14.01 17.54 -9.74
C SER A 515 14.00 18.87 -8.98
N GLY A 516 13.44 18.90 -7.77
CA GLY A 516 13.18 20.12 -7.02
C GLY A 516 11.91 20.84 -7.49
N THR A 517 11.33 21.66 -6.61
CA THR A 517 10.18 22.51 -6.92
C THR A 517 10.11 23.72 -5.99
N THR A 518 9.54 24.82 -6.47
CA THR A 518 9.29 26.01 -5.65
C THR A 518 8.04 25.83 -4.77
N LEU A 519 7.94 26.62 -3.69
CA LEU A 519 6.73 26.70 -2.87
C LEU A 519 5.51 27.11 -3.71
N GLU A 520 5.66 28.07 -4.61
CA GLU A 520 4.58 28.52 -5.50
C GLU A 520 4.00 27.37 -6.32
N ASN A 521 4.88 26.53 -6.89
CA ASN A 521 4.47 25.36 -7.67
C ASN A 521 3.74 24.33 -6.79
N LEU A 522 4.24 24.06 -5.58
CA LEU A 522 3.56 23.16 -4.63
C LEU A 522 2.15 23.66 -4.29
N LEU A 523 2.00 24.95 -3.98
CA LEU A 523 0.71 25.55 -3.66
C LEU A 523 -0.24 25.61 -4.88
N SER A 524 0.29 25.81 -6.09
CA SER A 524 -0.52 25.79 -7.32
C SER A 524 -1.15 24.40 -7.59
N LYS A 525 -0.42 23.33 -7.27
CA LYS A 525 -0.91 21.94 -7.41
C LYS A 525 -2.04 21.63 -6.43
N LEU A 526 -2.02 22.20 -5.22
CA LEU A 526 -3.14 22.09 -4.29
C LEU A 526 -4.41 22.74 -4.84
N LYS A 527 -4.28 23.95 -5.43
CA LYS A 527 -5.42 24.71 -5.97
C LYS A 527 -6.06 24.05 -7.20
N THR A 528 -5.24 23.39 -8.02
CA THR A 528 -5.72 22.65 -9.20
C THR A 528 -6.31 21.28 -8.85
N GLY A 529 -5.93 20.71 -7.70
CA GLY A 529 -6.41 19.42 -7.19
C GLY A 529 -7.88 19.38 -6.77
N ASN A 530 -8.38 18.19 -6.45
CA ASN A 530 -9.80 17.92 -6.13
C ASN A 530 -10.16 18.04 -4.64
N LEU A 531 -9.42 18.87 -3.91
CA LEU A 531 -9.59 19.13 -2.48
C LEU A 531 -10.74 20.11 -2.20
N SER A 532 -11.36 19.99 -1.03
CA SER A 532 -12.29 21.02 -0.56
C SER A 532 -11.54 22.30 -0.15
N GLN A 533 -12.24 23.44 -0.14
CA GLN A 533 -11.63 24.73 0.22
C GLN A 533 -10.92 24.69 1.60
N ASN A 534 -11.57 24.09 2.60
CA ASN A 534 -10.99 23.93 3.94
C ASN A 534 -9.74 23.03 3.96
N GLU A 535 -9.70 21.98 3.14
CA GLU A 535 -8.53 21.12 3.02
C GLU A 535 -7.39 21.83 2.28
N VAL A 536 -7.70 22.63 1.26
CA VAL A 536 -6.71 23.47 0.56
C VAL A 536 -6.05 24.45 1.53
N GLU A 537 -6.83 25.11 2.39
CA GLU A 537 -6.31 26.04 3.40
C GLU A 537 -5.38 25.34 4.39
N LYS A 538 -5.82 24.22 5.00
CA LYS A 538 -5.00 23.42 5.92
C LYS A 538 -3.72 22.90 5.25
N ALA A 539 -3.82 22.40 4.03
CA ALA A 539 -2.68 21.90 3.28
C ALA A 539 -1.71 23.03 2.90
N THR A 540 -2.23 24.21 2.55
CA THR A 540 -1.43 25.41 2.26
C THR A 540 -0.60 25.82 3.46
N ASP A 541 -1.21 25.89 4.64
CA ASP A 541 -0.51 26.23 5.89
C ASP A 541 0.58 25.19 6.20
N SER A 542 0.25 23.90 6.07
CA SER A 542 1.19 22.81 6.34
C SER A 542 2.39 22.83 5.38
N ILE A 543 2.15 22.94 4.07
CA ILE A 543 3.22 22.97 3.05
C ILE A 543 4.09 24.22 3.21
N THR A 544 3.49 25.38 3.51
CA THR A 544 4.24 26.63 3.70
C THR A 544 5.15 26.54 4.92
N GLN A 545 4.69 25.90 6.00
CA GLN A 545 5.49 25.70 7.20
C GLN A 545 6.63 24.69 6.97
N GLU A 546 6.35 23.60 6.26
CA GLU A 546 7.30 22.49 6.08
C GLU A 546 8.32 22.76 4.97
N TYR A 547 7.90 23.47 3.91
CA TYR A 547 8.70 23.74 2.71
C TYR A 547 8.72 25.24 2.36
N PRO A 548 9.16 26.13 3.26
CA PRO A 548 9.10 27.58 3.06
C PRO A 548 9.90 28.06 1.83
N ALA A 549 10.96 27.34 1.46
CA ALA A 549 11.77 27.62 0.27
C ALA A 549 11.44 26.70 -0.93
N GLY A 550 10.40 25.86 -0.81
CA GLY A 550 10.17 24.73 -1.71
C GLY A 550 11.01 23.50 -1.34
N ILE A 551 11.17 22.59 -2.29
CA ILE A 551 11.94 21.35 -2.16
C ILE A 551 13.17 21.45 -3.07
N GLU A 552 14.35 21.26 -2.50
CA GLU A 552 15.60 21.19 -3.27
C GLU A 552 15.68 19.87 -4.05
N ALA A 553 16.26 19.93 -5.26
CA ALA A 553 16.51 18.74 -6.08
C ALA A 553 17.40 17.73 -5.34
N CYS A 554 16.86 16.53 -5.11
CA CYS A 554 17.58 15.47 -4.40
C CYS A 554 18.18 14.41 -5.34
N GLY A 555 17.58 14.20 -6.51
CA GLY A 555 17.89 13.09 -7.41
C GLY A 555 17.21 11.77 -7.04
N SER A 556 17.07 10.87 -8.02
CA SER A 556 16.31 9.63 -7.90
C SER A 556 16.94 8.62 -6.96
N ASP A 557 18.25 8.40 -7.03
CA ASP A 557 18.92 7.43 -6.15
C ASP A 557 18.87 7.85 -4.67
N ALA A 558 18.97 9.15 -4.38
CA ALA A 558 18.84 9.66 -3.03
C ALA A 558 17.44 9.39 -2.46
N LEU A 559 16.40 9.60 -3.26
CA LEU A 559 15.01 9.31 -2.88
C LEU A 559 14.81 7.80 -2.64
N ARG A 560 15.23 6.95 -3.59
CA ARG A 560 15.14 5.49 -3.46
C ARG A 560 15.84 4.99 -2.20
N TYR A 561 17.06 5.45 -1.97
CA TYR A 561 17.85 5.05 -0.82
C TYR A 561 17.26 5.54 0.50
N ALA A 562 16.70 6.75 0.54
CA ALA A 562 16.00 7.27 1.72
C ALA A 562 14.75 6.41 2.05
N LEU A 563 14.02 5.96 1.04
CA LEU A 563 12.86 5.08 1.20
C LEU A 563 13.29 3.69 1.70
N LEU A 564 14.25 3.05 1.04
CA LEU A 564 14.76 1.72 1.41
C LEU A 564 15.39 1.70 2.81
N SER A 565 16.20 2.72 3.15
CA SER A 565 16.78 2.89 4.49
C SER A 565 15.75 3.26 5.57
N SER A 566 14.49 3.44 5.20
CA SER A 566 13.37 3.64 6.13
C SER A 566 12.41 2.46 6.16
N ALA A 567 12.50 1.52 5.22
CA ALA A 567 11.56 0.42 5.03
C ALA A 567 11.69 -0.66 6.11
N SER A 568 11.35 -0.34 7.36
CA SER A 568 11.23 -1.31 8.45
C SER A 568 9.95 -2.12 8.27
N LEU A 569 10.06 -3.43 8.06
CA LEU A 569 8.91 -4.34 8.02
C LEU A 569 8.00 -4.13 9.25
N GLY A 570 6.69 -4.08 9.01
CA GLY A 570 5.65 -3.99 10.05
C GLY A 570 5.39 -2.59 10.63
N ARG A 571 6.23 -1.57 10.37
CA ARG A 571 6.08 -0.21 10.94
C ARG A 571 6.04 0.87 9.87
N ASP A 572 5.06 1.75 9.98
CA ASP A 572 4.91 2.88 9.06
C ASP A 572 6.10 3.84 9.11
N VAL A 573 6.33 4.53 8.00
CA VAL A 573 7.53 5.35 7.77
C VAL A 573 7.16 6.81 7.73
N ASN A 574 7.69 7.60 8.66
CA ASN A 574 7.66 9.06 8.55
C ASN A 574 8.86 9.50 7.71
N LEU A 575 8.62 9.92 6.47
CA LEU A 575 9.68 10.38 5.58
C LEU A 575 9.76 11.90 5.62
N SER A 576 10.93 12.44 5.95
CA SER A 576 11.24 13.87 5.80
C SER A 576 12.13 14.09 4.58
N ILE A 577 11.96 15.24 3.92
CA ILE A 577 12.84 15.64 2.80
C ILE A 577 14.29 15.84 3.27
N ASP A 578 14.51 16.25 4.53
CA ASP A 578 15.84 16.33 5.13
C ASP A 578 16.59 14.99 5.12
N LYS A 579 15.88 13.88 5.33
CA LYS A 579 16.46 12.54 5.22
C LYS A 579 16.93 12.28 3.79
N VAL A 580 16.13 12.66 2.79
CA VAL A 580 16.48 12.52 1.37
C VAL A 580 17.71 13.36 1.02
N LEU A 581 17.80 14.60 1.52
CA LEU A 581 18.98 15.45 1.35
C LEU A 581 20.24 14.85 1.99
N SER A 582 20.09 14.17 3.14
CA SER A 582 21.19 13.42 3.75
C SER A 582 21.65 12.26 2.85
N CYS A 583 20.71 11.52 2.25
CA CYS A 583 21.01 10.46 1.29
C CYS A 583 21.68 11.00 0.01
N ARG A 584 21.35 12.21 -0.45
CA ARG A 584 22.08 12.88 -1.55
C ARG A 584 23.54 13.13 -1.19
N ARG A 585 23.84 13.56 0.05
CA ARG A 585 25.23 13.69 0.52
C ARG A 585 25.97 12.35 0.51
N PHE A 586 25.27 11.25 0.85
CA PHE A 586 25.85 9.92 0.73
C PHE A 586 26.14 9.53 -0.73
N CYS A 587 25.23 9.83 -1.67
CA CYS A 587 25.49 9.65 -3.11
C CYS A 587 26.76 10.39 -3.55
N ASN A 588 26.95 11.63 -3.10
CA ASN A 588 28.17 12.40 -3.38
C ASN A 588 29.43 11.77 -2.77
N LYS A 589 29.34 11.16 -1.57
CA LYS A 589 30.46 10.43 -0.95
C LYS A 589 30.84 9.19 -1.78
N ILE A 590 29.86 8.44 -2.28
CA ILE A 590 30.07 7.32 -3.22
C ILE A 590 30.80 7.83 -4.47
N TRP A 591 30.24 8.85 -5.13
CA TRP A 591 30.83 9.44 -6.33
C TRP A 591 32.28 9.87 -6.13
N ASN A 592 32.57 10.59 -5.05
CA ASN A 592 33.92 11.07 -4.76
C ASN A 592 34.90 9.92 -4.48
N GLY A 593 34.47 8.88 -3.77
CA GLY A 593 35.28 7.68 -3.52
C GLY A 593 35.61 6.94 -4.81
N MET A 594 34.60 6.74 -5.68
CA MET A 594 34.79 6.04 -6.97
C MET A 594 35.59 6.89 -7.96
N LYS A 595 35.41 8.21 -7.97
CA LYS A 595 36.23 9.14 -8.77
C LYS A 595 37.70 9.11 -8.33
N PHE A 596 37.97 9.03 -7.03
CA PHE A 596 39.32 8.84 -6.53
C PHE A 596 39.91 7.52 -7.06
N ALA A 597 39.18 6.41 -6.96
CA ALA A 597 39.61 5.11 -7.46
C ALA A 597 39.90 5.13 -8.98
N LEU A 598 39.01 5.73 -9.77
CA LEU A 598 39.18 5.91 -11.23
C LEU A 598 40.46 6.66 -11.59
N SER A 599 40.84 7.65 -10.77
CA SER A 599 42.05 8.46 -11.02
C SER A 599 43.37 7.75 -10.71
N GLN A 600 43.34 6.59 -10.03
CA GLN A 600 44.55 5.87 -9.66
C GLN A 600 45.12 5.05 -10.82
N LYS A 601 46.46 5.11 -10.97
CA LYS A 601 47.22 4.41 -11.99
C LYS A 601 48.43 3.69 -11.35
N PRO A 602 48.83 2.51 -11.85
CA PRO A 602 50.06 1.84 -11.42
C PRO A 602 51.30 2.65 -11.81
N GLY A 603 52.44 2.38 -11.17
CA GLY A 603 53.76 2.93 -11.55
C GLY A 603 54.28 2.41 -12.90
N GLU A 604 55.37 2.99 -13.43
CA GLU A 604 55.99 2.59 -14.70
C GLU A 604 56.74 1.24 -14.58
N GLY A 605 56.42 0.27 -15.47
CA GLY A 605 57.14 -1.00 -15.65
C GLY A 605 56.33 -2.29 -15.39
N ASN A 606 56.09 -3.08 -16.46
CA ASN A 606 55.46 -4.44 -16.56
C ASN A 606 54.09 -4.62 -15.87
N GLU A 607 52.95 -4.56 -16.56
CA GLU A 607 52.45 -5.38 -17.70
C GLU A 607 52.14 -6.85 -17.36
N LYS A 608 51.15 -7.05 -16.48
CA LYS A 608 49.97 -7.93 -16.59
C LYS A 608 49.45 -8.28 -15.19
N VAL A 609 48.14 -8.25 -15.04
CA VAL A 609 47.43 -8.10 -13.77
C VAL A 609 46.88 -9.46 -13.36
N LYS A 610 47.44 -10.09 -12.33
CA LYS A 610 46.84 -11.31 -11.76
C LYS A 610 45.64 -10.95 -10.88
N LYS A 611 44.52 -11.65 -11.10
CA LYS A 611 43.39 -11.68 -10.17
C LYS A 611 43.88 -12.16 -8.80
N GLY A 612 43.81 -11.31 -7.78
CA GLY A 612 44.08 -11.67 -6.39
C GLY A 612 45.55 -11.78 -5.97
N SER A 613 46.45 -10.93 -6.49
CA SER A 613 47.74 -10.71 -5.82
C SER A 613 47.52 -9.80 -4.61
N PHE A 614 47.39 -10.37 -3.41
CA PHE A 614 47.14 -9.65 -2.17
C PHE A 614 48.38 -9.70 -1.28
N GLU A 615 49.26 -8.71 -1.43
CA GLU A 615 50.54 -8.72 -0.72
C GLU A 615 50.50 -7.85 0.54
N ASP A 616 49.75 -6.75 0.53
CA ASP A 616 49.66 -5.81 1.65
C ASP A 616 48.52 -6.16 2.62
N ILE A 617 48.77 -6.03 3.92
CA ILE A 617 47.80 -6.35 4.97
C ILE A 617 46.54 -5.46 4.91
N THR A 618 46.67 -4.22 4.44
CA THR A 618 45.54 -3.29 4.27
C THR A 618 44.62 -3.71 3.13
N ASP A 619 45.19 -4.34 2.08
CA ASP A 619 44.44 -4.87 0.95
C ASP A 619 43.64 -6.12 1.35
N ARG A 620 44.29 -7.05 2.06
CA ARG A 620 43.62 -8.22 2.65
C ARG A 620 42.50 -7.82 3.62
N TRP A 621 42.74 -6.77 4.41
CA TRP A 621 41.75 -6.27 5.35
C TRP A 621 40.50 -5.73 4.66
N ILE A 622 40.64 -4.83 3.68
CA ILE A 622 39.46 -4.26 3.02
C ILE A 622 38.65 -5.32 2.26
N GLU A 623 39.32 -6.33 1.69
CA GLU A 623 38.65 -7.45 1.04
C GLU A 623 37.83 -8.27 2.04
N SER A 624 38.41 -8.60 3.20
CA SER A 624 37.69 -9.28 4.29
C SER A 624 36.47 -8.48 4.75
N ARG A 625 36.61 -7.17 4.96
CA ARG A 625 35.48 -6.30 5.32
C ARG A 625 34.42 -6.27 4.23
N PHE A 626 34.83 -6.18 2.97
CA PHE A 626 33.91 -6.15 1.85
C PHE A 626 33.18 -7.49 1.68
N ASN A 627 33.84 -8.63 1.92
CA ASN A 627 33.20 -9.94 1.92
C ASN A 627 32.10 -10.06 2.98
N LYS A 628 32.37 -9.58 4.19
CA LYS A 628 31.37 -9.49 5.28
C LYS A 628 30.20 -8.61 4.85
N ALA A 629 30.46 -7.48 4.20
CA ALA A 629 29.42 -6.60 3.66
C ALA A 629 28.59 -7.30 2.57
N ILE A 630 29.21 -8.01 1.61
CA ILE A 630 28.51 -8.79 0.58
C ILE A 630 27.60 -9.84 1.22
N ALA A 631 28.11 -10.62 2.17
CA ALA A 631 27.33 -11.65 2.86
C ALA A 631 26.13 -11.05 3.60
N SER A 632 26.36 -9.94 4.31
CA SER A 632 25.35 -9.25 5.10
C SER A 632 24.25 -8.61 4.23
N VAL A 633 24.62 -7.96 3.13
CA VAL A 633 23.67 -7.35 2.18
C VAL A 633 22.86 -8.43 1.47
N ASN A 634 23.50 -9.51 0.99
CA ASN A 634 22.79 -10.63 0.36
C ASN A 634 21.78 -11.27 1.32
N GLY A 635 22.17 -11.56 2.57
CA GLY A 635 21.25 -12.09 3.57
C GLY A 635 20.10 -11.14 3.90
N SER A 636 20.35 -9.83 3.88
CA SER A 636 19.33 -8.80 4.09
C SER A 636 18.34 -8.72 2.94
N LEU A 637 18.80 -8.81 1.67
CA LEU A 637 17.90 -8.83 0.51
C LEU A 637 17.07 -10.13 0.42
N GLU A 638 17.66 -11.28 0.74
CA GLU A 638 16.94 -12.58 0.79
C GLU A 638 15.85 -12.58 1.87
N SER A 639 16.08 -11.90 2.99
CA SER A 639 15.08 -11.71 4.06
C SER A 639 14.19 -10.48 3.86
N SER A 640 14.27 -9.78 2.72
CA SER A 640 13.52 -8.54 2.43
C SER A 640 13.71 -7.42 3.47
N ASN A 641 14.87 -7.38 4.13
CA ASN A 641 15.26 -6.37 5.10
C ASN A 641 16.10 -5.26 4.43
N PHE A 642 15.43 -4.42 3.64
CA PHE A 642 16.07 -3.34 2.88
C PHE A 642 16.75 -2.29 3.77
N MET A 643 16.17 -2.01 4.94
CA MET A 643 16.74 -1.07 5.90
C MET A 643 18.12 -1.54 6.38
N LYS A 644 18.25 -2.82 6.74
CA LYS A 644 19.53 -3.41 7.14
C LYS A 644 20.54 -3.40 5.98
N ALA A 645 20.10 -3.79 4.77
CA ALA A 645 20.96 -3.74 3.59
C ALA A 645 21.53 -2.33 3.36
N ALA A 646 20.69 -1.29 3.47
CA ALA A 646 21.13 0.10 3.35
C ALA A 646 22.14 0.49 4.44
N VAL A 647 21.87 0.14 5.70
CA VAL A 647 22.80 0.40 6.82
C VAL A 647 24.17 -0.24 6.57
N ASP A 648 24.21 -1.51 6.14
CA ASP A 648 25.46 -2.23 5.89
C ASP A 648 26.24 -1.62 4.72
N VAL A 649 25.55 -1.19 3.65
CA VAL A 649 26.16 -0.47 2.52
C VAL A 649 26.79 0.84 2.96
N HIS A 650 26.07 1.63 3.76
CA HIS A 650 26.62 2.88 4.31
C HIS A 650 27.81 2.61 5.22
N GLN A 651 27.70 1.58 6.06
CA GLN A 651 28.75 1.20 7.01
C GLN A 651 30.06 0.90 6.30
N PHE A 652 30.02 0.03 5.30
CA PHE A 652 31.19 -0.32 4.50
C PHE A 652 31.74 0.89 3.75
N MET A 653 30.90 1.58 2.97
CA MET A 653 31.37 2.64 2.08
C MET A 653 31.98 3.82 2.83
N VAL A 654 31.34 4.27 3.91
CA VAL A 654 31.80 5.43 4.66
C VAL A 654 32.94 5.05 5.60
N TYR A 655 32.68 4.12 6.52
CA TYR A 655 33.54 3.92 7.68
C TYR A 655 34.63 2.86 7.51
N GLU A 656 34.64 2.11 6.42
CA GLU A 656 35.68 1.10 6.15
C GLU A 656 36.44 1.47 4.88
N PHE A 657 35.72 1.73 3.79
CA PHE A 657 36.34 2.06 2.50
C PHE A 657 36.86 3.50 2.45
N CYS A 658 36.00 4.51 2.61
CA CYS A 658 36.44 5.90 2.45
C CYS A 658 37.31 6.41 3.60
N ASP A 659 36.87 6.23 4.85
CA ASP A 659 37.50 6.87 6.00
C ASP A 659 38.80 6.18 6.42
N PHE A 660 39.03 4.93 5.98
CA PHE A 660 40.22 4.16 6.26
C PHE A 660 40.92 3.72 4.98
N TYR A 661 40.37 2.77 4.21
CA TYR A 661 41.11 2.16 3.10
C TYR A 661 41.63 3.18 2.08
N LEU A 662 40.81 4.13 1.63
CA LEU A 662 41.25 5.16 0.67
C LEU A 662 42.34 6.08 1.26
N GLU A 663 42.26 6.41 2.55
CA GLU A 663 43.27 7.23 3.23
C GLU A 663 44.61 6.51 3.39
N LEU A 664 44.56 5.20 3.68
CA LEU A 664 45.69 4.27 3.69
C LEU A 664 46.28 4.12 2.28
N PHE A 665 45.42 4.11 1.26
CA PHE A 665 45.82 3.96 -0.13
C PHE A 665 46.53 5.20 -0.70
N LYS A 666 46.20 6.40 -0.24
CA LYS A 666 46.75 7.66 -0.78
C LYS A 666 48.29 7.66 -0.79
N GLY A 667 48.86 7.68 -1.99
CA GLY A 667 50.31 7.67 -2.22
C GLY A 667 50.84 6.33 -2.75
N ARG A 668 50.06 5.25 -2.62
CA ARG A 668 50.39 3.93 -3.17
C ARG A 668 50.30 3.93 -4.70
N LYS A 669 51.25 3.23 -5.32
CA LYS A 669 51.36 3.02 -6.79
C LYS A 669 51.68 1.56 -7.15
N ASP A 670 51.72 0.70 -6.15
CA ASP A 670 51.96 -0.73 -6.34
C ASP A 670 50.77 -1.42 -7.02
N ILE A 671 51.08 -2.44 -7.82
CA ILE A 671 50.10 -3.13 -8.64
C ILE A 671 49.07 -3.87 -7.77
N SER A 672 49.50 -4.50 -6.67
CA SER A 672 48.63 -5.20 -5.70
C SER A 672 47.50 -4.27 -5.22
N GLY A 673 47.86 -3.11 -4.68
CA GLY A 673 46.89 -2.15 -4.18
C GLY A 673 45.97 -1.62 -5.26
N ILE A 674 46.49 -1.27 -6.43
CA ILE A 674 45.67 -0.79 -7.55
C ILE A 674 44.63 -1.85 -7.96
N ASN A 675 45.01 -3.13 -7.97
CA ASN A 675 44.11 -4.24 -8.30
C ASN A 675 43.03 -4.42 -7.23
N THR A 676 43.41 -4.37 -5.95
CA THR A 676 42.45 -4.45 -4.84
C THR A 676 41.46 -3.30 -4.89
N LEU A 677 41.95 -2.06 -5.05
CA LEU A 677 41.11 -0.87 -5.17
C LEU A 677 40.11 -0.99 -6.33
N ARG A 678 40.56 -1.42 -7.51
CA ARG A 678 39.69 -1.62 -8.69
C ARG A 678 38.67 -2.72 -8.46
N THR A 679 39.09 -3.86 -7.93
CA THR A 679 38.24 -5.03 -7.69
C THR A 679 37.15 -4.73 -6.66
N VAL A 680 37.52 -4.15 -5.52
CA VAL A 680 36.57 -3.77 -4.47
C VAL A 680 35.62 -2.67 -4.98
N SER A 681 36.13 -1.67 -5.70
CA SER A 681 35.28 -0.59 -6.24
C SER A 681 34.25 -1.09 -7.26
N LEU A 682 34.70 -1.93 -8.22
CA LEU A 682 33.82 -2.51 -9.24
C LEU A 682 32.76 -3.41 -8.61
N ASN A 683 33.15 -4.31 -7.70
CA ASN A 683 32.19 -5.17 -7.03
C ASN A 683 31.28 -4.39 -6.08
N PHE A 684 31.76 -3.31 -5.45
CA PHE A 684 30.93 -2.45 -4.61
C PHE A 684 29.80 -1.81 -5.43
N ILE A 685 30.10 -1.21 -6.59
CA ILE A 685 29.04 -0.62 -7.42
C ILE A 685 28.05 -1.67 -7.94
N LYS A 686 28.49 -2.91 -8.20
CA LYS A 686 27.59 -4.03 -8.52
C LYS A 686 26.70 -4.40 -7.34
N LEU A 687 27.26 -4.48 -6.13
CA LEU A 687 26.53 -4.77 -4.89
C LEU A 687 25.43 -3.74 -4.64
N ILE A 688 25.71 -2.45 -4.90
CA ILE A 688 24.76 -1.38 -4.59
C ILE A 688 23.86 -0.97 -5.77
N HIS A 689 24.09 -1.51 -6.97
CA HIS A 689 23.29 -1.18 -8.16
C HIS A 689 21.77 -1.33 -7.98
N PRO A 690 21.27 -2.39 -7.31
CA PRO A 690 19.83 -2.48 -7.04
C PRO A 690 19.24 -1.27 -6.28
N LEU A 691 20.05 -0.64 -5.41
CA LEU A 691 19.63 0.52 -4.60
C LEU A 691 19.87 1.86 -5.31
N PHE A 692 20.94 1.97 -6.11
CA PHE A 692 21.42 3.21 -6.75
C PHE A 692 21.57 3.07 -8.27
N PRO A 693 20.49 2.80 -9.03
CA PRO A 693 20.59 2.41 -10.43
C PRO A 693 21.26 3.45 -11.35
N PHE A 694 21.09 4.76 -11.11
CA PHE A 694 21.66 5.77 -12.01
C PHE A 694 23.13 6.05 -11.71
N LEU A 695 23.45 6.32 -10.44
CA LEU A 695 24.79 6.64 -9.98
C LEU A 695 25.78 5.50 -10.30
N THR A 696 25.36 4.27 -10.07
CA THR A 696 26.22 3.10 -10.31
C THR A 696 26.40 2.80 -11.79
N GLU A 697 25.38 3.04 -12.63
CA GLU A 697 25.51 2.91 -14.08
C GLU A 697 26.51 3.93 -14.63
N GLU A 698 26.41 5.21 -14.25
CA GLU A 698 27.34 6.26 -14.68
C GLU A 698 28.79 5.93 -14.27
N ILE A 699 28.98 5.50 -13.02
CA ILE A 699 30.31 5.10 -12.53
C ILE A 699 30.82 3.86 -13.27
N TYR A 700 29.95 2.87 -13.53
CA TYR A 700 30.31 1.66 -14.27
C TYR A 700 30.77 1.96 -15.69
N GLN A 701 30.06 2.84 -16.42
CA GLN A 701 30.46 3.24 -17.78
C GLN A 701 31.82 3.95 -17.77
N ALA A 702 32.08 4.81 -16.77
CA ALA A 702 33.39 5.43 -16.59
C ALA A 702 34.49 4.42 -16.26
N MET A 703 34.20 3.38 -15.46
CA MET A 703 35.13 2.29 -15.19
C MET A 703 35.41 1.48 -16.45
N LYS A 704 34.36 1.10 -17.21
CA LYS A 704 34.46 0.36 -18.48
C LYS A 704 35.34 1.07 -19.50
N SER A 705 35.26 2.39 -19.59
CA SER A 705 36.07 3.19 -20.54
C SER A 705 37.51 3.42 -20.07
N THR A 706 37.80 3.28 -18.78
CA THR A 706 39.08 3.69 -18.18
C THR A 706 39.94 2.51 -17.74
N TRP A 707 39.33 1.41 -17.33
CA TRP A 707 40.02 0.27 -16.73
C TRP A 707 40.07 -0.93 -17.69
N GLU A 708 41.27 -1.45 -17.85
CA GLU A 708 41.50 -2.77 -18.43
C GLU A 708 41.76 -3.77 -17.29
N ILE A 709 40.88 -4.75 -17.16
CA ILE A 709 40.98 -5.80 -16.14
C ILE A 709 41.15 -7.13 -16.87
N GLU A 710 42.28 -7.80 -16.63
CA GLU A 710 42.63 -9.06 -17.29
C GLU A 710 41.60 -10.15 -16.98
N GLY A 711 41.07 -10.79 -18.02
CA GLY A 711 40.05 -11.85 -17.88
C GLY A 711 38.64 -11.37 -17.50
N TYR A 712 38.42 -10.06 -17.42
CA TYR A 712 37.10 -9.48 -17.16
C TYR A 712 36.42 -9.07 -18.47
N THR A 713 35.18 -9.53 -18.68
CA THR A 713 34.36 -9.13 -19.84
C THR A 713 33.33 -8.12 -19.38
N TRP A 714 33.45 -6.88 -19.85
CA TRP A 714 32.48 -5.83 -19.56
C TRP A 714 31.19 -6.05 -20.33
N MET A 715 30.07 -6.07 -19.62
CA MET A 715 28.75 -6.01 -20.24
C MET A 715 28.40 -4.59 -20.71
N ASP A 716 27.33 -4.45 -21.48
CA ASP A 716 26.89 -3.13 -21.97
C ASP A 716 26.34 -2.22 -20.86
N SER A 717 25.79 -2.80 -19.80
CA SER A 717 25.20 -2.10 -18.67
C SER A 717 25.41 -2.91 -17.39
N ILE A 718 25.57 -2.23 -16.25
CA ILE A 718 25.78 -2.93 -14.97
C ILE A 718 24.55 -3.76 -14.55
N THR A 719 23.36 -3.42 -15.08
CA THR A 719 22.11 -4.16 -14.83
C THR A 719 22.15 -5.64 -15.27
N VAL A 720 23.07 -6.01 -16.16
CA VAL A 720 23.25 -7.39 -16.66
C VAL A 720 24.60 -8.00 -16.24
N GLU A 721 25.30 -7.35 -15.32
CA GLU A 721 26.49 -7.92 -14.67
C GLU A 721 26.10 -8.93 -13.59
N ASP A 722 27.02 -9.86 -13.32
CA ASP A 722 26.83 -10.82 -12.23
C ASP A 722 26.86 -10.12 -10.86
N TYR A 723 25.89 -10.45 -10.01
CA TYR A 723 25.80 -9.91 -8.65
C TYR A 723 26.91 -10.50 -7.76
N PRO A 724 27.58 -9.69 -6.91
CA PRO A 724 28.64 -10.19 -6.04
C PRO A 724 28.15 -11.26 -5.05
N ALA A 725 28.91 -12.35 -4.96
CA ALA A 725 28.75 -13.40 -3.96
C ALA A 725 29.93 -13.39 -2.99
N ALA A 726 29.66 -13.69 -1.72
CA ALA A 726 30.70 -13.79 -0.71
C ALA A 726 31.58 -15.01 -0.99
N SER A 727 32.91 -14.85 -0.87
CA SER A 727 33.88 -15.92 -1.00
C SER A 727 34.01 -16.69 0.32
N ALA A 728 34.07 -18.02 0.23
CA ALA A 728 34.37 -18.89 1.36
C ALA A 728 35.88 -18.98 1.66
N ASP A 729 36.73 -18.51 0.74
CA ASP A 729 38.18 -18.68 0.78
C ASP A 729 38.93 -17.51 1.44
N ILE A 730 38.22 -16.57 2.06
CA ILE A 730 38.83 -15.44 2.75
C ILE A 730 39.24 -15.85 4.16
N ASP A 731 40.52 -15.69 4.47
CA ASP A 731 41.11 -16.00 5.78
C ASP A 731 40.76 -14.95 6.83
N GLU A 732 39.46 -14.88 7.19
CA GLU A 732 38.90 -13.92 8.16
C GLU A 732 39.45 -14.08 9.59
N GLY A 733 40.20 -15.16 9.87
CA GLY A 733 40.72 -15.52 11.19
C GLY A 733 42.22 -15.35 11.37
N SER A 734 42.97 -14.93 10.34
CA SER A 734 44.42 -14.74 10.46
C SER A 734 44.80 -13.73 11.56
N GLU A 735 45.87 -14.03 12.30
CA GLU A 735 46.36 -13.14 13.37
C GLU A 735 46.66 -11.73 12.85
N ASP A 736 47.17 -11.60 11.62
CA ASP A 736 47.48 -10.30 11.01
C ASP A 736 46.23 -9.43 10.81
N LEU A 737 45.09 -10.03 10.43
CA LEU A 737 43.84 -9.29 10.24
C LEU A 737 43.23 -8.84 11.58
N GLN A 738 43.35 -9.66 12.62
CA GLN A 738 42.92 -9.26 13.97
C GLN A 738 43.76 -8.08 14.47
N ARG A 739 45.08 -8.10 14.21
CA ARG A 739 45.99 -7.01 14.59
C ARG A 739 45.66 -5.69 13.90
N ILE A 740 45.40 -5.68 12.59
CA ILE A 740 45.04 -4.44 11.89
C ILE A 740 43.65 -3.93 12.29
N GLU A 741 42.71 -4.83 12.59
CA GLU A 741 41.40 -4.43 13.16
C GLU A 741 41.56 -3.74 14.52
N SER A 742 42.43 -4.26 15.41
CA SER A 742 42.74 -3.61 16.69
C SER A 742 43.36 -2.21 16.53
N ILE A 743 44.25 -2.01 15.55
CA ILE A 743 44.82 -0.69 15.24
C ILE A 743 43.72 0.27 14.76
N ILE A 744 42.82 -0.19 13.89
CA ILE A 744 41.72 0.63 13.38
C ILE A 744 40.74 1.00 14.50
N GLU A 745 40.41 0.07 15.40
CA GLU A 745 39.60 0.35 16.59
C GLU A 745 40.24 1.39 17.51
N PHE A 746 41.55 1.29 17.73
CA PHE A 746 42.29 2.31 18.47
C PHE A 746 42.21 3.68 17.79
N ILE A 747 42.39 3.76 16.47
CA ILE A 747 42.26 5.02 15.72
C ILE A 747 40.85 5.61 15.89
N LYS A 748 39.80 4.77 15.83
CA LYS A 748 38.40 5.22 16.03
C LYS A 748 38.19 5.77 17.44
N ASP A 749 38.65 5.05 18.46
CA ASP A 749 38.56 5.47 19.86
C ASP A 749 39.32 6.79 20.10
N ALA A 750 40.54 6.91 19.59
CA ALA A 750 41.35 8.12 19.68
C ALA A 750 40.65 9.31 19.01
N ARG A 751 40.16 9.16 17.78
CA ARG A 751 39.42 10.22 17.06
C ARG A 751 38.16 10.65 17.81
N SER A 752 37.40 9.69 18.35
CA SER A 752 36.19 9.98 19.13
C SER A 752 36.51 10.82 20.37
N LYS A 753 37.56 10.48 21.12
CA LYS A 753 37.96 11.24 22.30
C LYS A 753 38.55 12.60 21.93
N ILE A 754 39.32 12.69 20.85
CA ILE A 754 39.84 13.96 20.34
C ILE A 754 38.70 14.92 19.98
N ALA A 755 37.65 14.45 19.31
CA ALA A 755 36.51 15.28 18.95
C ALA A 755 35.78 15.91 20.17
N THR A 756 35.95 15.34 21.36
CA THR A 756 35.33 15.83 22.60
C THR A 756 36.22 16.80 23.40
N GLN A 757 37.46 17.05 22.96
CA GLN A 757 38.43 17.87 23.69
C GLN A 757 39.07 18.92 22.78
N THR A 758 39.16 20.17 23.25
CA THR A 758 39.55 21.34 22.43
C THR A 758 41.05 21.53 22.21
N THR A 759 41.91 20.73 22.84
CA THR A 759 43.35 21.07 22.95
C THR A 759 44.28 19.84 22.96
N ILE A 760 43.96 18.80 22.19
CA ILE A 760 44.90 17.66 22.05
C ILE A 760 45.87 17.96 20.92
N ILE A 761 47.16 17.92 21.26
CA ILE A 761 48.27 18.20 20.33
C ILE A 761 48.94 16.89 19.92
N LYS A 762 48.91 15.86 20.78
CA LYS A 762 49.50 14.55 20.49
C LYS A 762 48.81 13.39 21.20
N VAL A 763 48.90 12.21 20.59
CA VAL A 763 48.55 10.91 21.19
C VAL A 763 49.83 10.21 21.62
N VAL A 764 49.91 9.81 22.89
CA VAL A 764 51.07 9.11 23.44
C VAL A 764 50.73 7.64 23.65
N ILE A 765 51.42 6.73 22.96
CA ILE A 765 51.21 5.27 23.03
C ILE A 765 52.28 4.64 23.92
N LYS A 766 51.87 3.72 24.80
CA LYS A 766 52.80 3.02 25.71
C LYS A 766 53.70 2.03 24.96
N LEU A 767 55.02 2.21 25.09
CA LEU A 767 56.06 1.43 24.41
C LEU A 767 55.97 -0.10 24.64
N SER A 768 55.52 -0.55 25.82
CA SER A 768 55.45 -1.98 26.18
C SER A 768 54.39 -2.78 25.40
N LYS A 769 53.58 -2.11 24.57
CA LYS A 769 52.54 -2.71 23.72
C LYS A 769 52.72 -2.38 22.24
N ILE A 770 53.84 -1.77 21.85
CA ILE A 770 54.17 -1.50 20.45
C ILE A 770 54.64 -2.80 19.82
N THR A 771 53.84 -3.35 18.91
CA THR A 771 54.28 -4.39 17.97
C THR A 771 55.15 -3.76 16.87
N GLU A 772 56.02 -4.53 16.21
CA GLU A 772 56.78 -4.05 15.03
C GLU A 772 55.85 -3.43 13.97
N ASP A 773 54.64 -3.96 13.84
CA ASP A 773 53.59 -3.46 12.95
C ASP A 773 53.06 -2.06 13.33
N LEU A 774 52.87 -1.78 14.63
CA LEU A 774 52.42 -0.45 15.08
C LEU A 774 53.48 0.63 14.78
N ALA A 775 54.75 0.27 14.93
CA ALA A 775 55.87 1.14 14.56
C ALA A 775 55.94 1.35 13.03
N MET A 776 55.70 0.29 12.24
CA MET A 776 55.66 0.35 10.78
C MET A 776 54.50 1.22 10.25
N HIS A 777 53.41 1.35 11.02
CA HIS A 777 52.23 2.14 10.66
C HIS A 777 52.11 3.48 11.41
N GLN A 778 53.16 3.97 12.09
CA GLN A 778 53.11 5.19 12.90
C GLN A 778 52.71 6.44 12.08
N GLU A 779 53.30 6.65 10.90
CA GLU A 779 52.95 7.76 10.01
C GLU A 779 51.51 7.67 9.50
N THR A 780 51.05 6.44 9.26
CA THR A 780 49.69 6.14 8.84
C THR A 780 48.67 6.46 9.94
N MET A 781 48.95 6.05 11.18
CA MET A 781 48.13 6.41 12.33
C MET A 781 48.12 7.92 12.55
N LYS A 782 49.29 8.59 12.43
CA LYS A 782 49.40 10.06 12.55
C LYS A 782 48.49 10.74 11.53
N LYS A 783 48.52 10.29 10.27
CA LYS A 783 47.69 10.80 9.18
C LYS A 783 46.19 10.59 9.42
N LEU A 784 45.78 9.41 9.93
CA LEU A 784 44.37 9.07 10.17
C LEU A 784 43.78 9.72 11.43
N ILE A 785 44.59 9.90 12.48
CA ILE A 785 44.15 10.54 13.72
C ILE A 785 44.21 12.08 13.57
N GLY A 786 45.16 12.60 12.80
CA GLY A 786 45.30 14.02 12.51
C GLY A 786 46.09 14.81 13.56
N VAL A 787 46.76 14.15 14.50
CA VAL A 787 47.64 14.73 15.53
C VAL A 787 48.93 13.91 15.65
N GLU A 788 49.97 14.47 16.28
CA GLU A 788 51.25 13.76 16.42
C GLU A 788 51.12 12.49 17.26
N ILE A 789 51.89 11.45 16.93
CA ILE A 789 51.96 10.21 17.70
C ILE A 789 53.36 10.07 18.30
N GLU A 790 53.41 10.01 19.62
CA GLU A 790 54.63 9.78 20.39
C GLU A 790 54.55 8.43 21.12
N CYS A 791 55.69 7.76 21.25
CA CYS A 791 55.78 6.48 21.93
C CYS A 791 56.66 6.62 23.18
N THR A 792 56.13 6.33 24.37
CA THR A 792 56.87 6.49 25.64
C THR A 792 56.74 5.27 26.54
N SER A 793 57.77 4.99 27.35
CA SER A 793 57.77 3.91 28.35
C SER A 793 57.21 4.35 29.71
N THR A 794 56.92 5.64 29.86
CA THR A 794 56.54 6.28 31.12
C THR A 794 55.36 7.22 30.92
N GLY A 795 54.32 7.08 31.74
CA GLY A 795 53.12 7.90 31.66
C GLY A 795 51.93 7.24 32.36
N VAL A 796 50.83 7.99 32.49
CA VAL A 796 49.52 7.44 32.86
C VAL A 796 48.76 7.19 31.57
N PHE A 797 48.37 5.94 31.33
CA PHE A 797 47.71 5.52 30.10
C PHE A 797 46.33 4.96 30.42
N ASN A 798 45.42 5.11 29.46
CA ASN A 798 44.13 4.43 29.45
C ASN A 798 44.18 3.33 28.39
N GLU A 799 43.55 2.19 28.67
CA GLU A 799 43.43 1.10 27.71
C GLU A 799 42.23 1.35 26.78
N SER A 800 42.46 1.25 25.47
CA SER A 800 41.39 1.21 24.47
C SER A 800 40.63 -0.12 24.54
N ALA A 801 39.44 -0.17 23.94
CA ALA A 801 38.69 -1.43 23.77
C ALA A 801 39.49 -2.53 23.03
N ALA A 802 40.51 -2.12 22.25
CA ALA A 802 41.41 -2.99 21.50
C ALA A 802 42.69 -3.39 22.28
N GLY A 803 42.79 -3.08 23.58
CA GLY A 803 43.95 -3.45 24.41
C GLY A 803 45.22 -2.60 24.16
N ILE A 804 45.11 -1.51 23.42
CA ILE A 804 46.19 -0.54 23.19
C ILE A 804 46.12 0.54 24.28
N GLU A 805 47.18 0.65 25.08
CA GLU A 805 47.33 1.65 26.14
C GLU A 805 47.89 2.98 25.58
N TYR A 806 47.14 4.06 25.76
CA TYR A 806 47.52 5.39 25.28
C TYR A 806 47.01 6.53 26.18
N SER A 807 47.56 7.73 25.99
CA SER A 807 47.07 8.97 26.60
C SER A 807 46.96 10.09 25.56
N LEU A 808 46.06 11.03 25.82
CA LEU A 808 45.85 12.22 25.00
C LEU A 808 46.53 13.39 25.71
N VAL A 809 47.40 14.12 25.02
CA VAL A 809 48.22 15.22 25.57
C VAL A 809 48.00 16.51 24.79
#